data_AF-A0A0N4YY08-F1
#
_entry.id   AF-A0A0N4YY08-F1
#
_cell.length_a   1.000
_cell.length_b   1.000
_cell.length_c   1.000
_cell.angle_alpha   90.00
_cell.angle_beta   90.00
_cell.angle_gamma   90.00
#
_symmetry.space_group_name_H-M   'P 1'
#
loop_
_entity.id
_entity.type
_entity.pdbx_description
1 polymer ?
#
loop_
_entity_poly.entity_id
_entity_poly.type
_entity_poly.pdbx_seq_one_letter_code
_entity_poly.pdbx_strand_id
1 'polypeptide(L)'
;LTEPQFQVDFRIVTCLVILLCGWAEAQLSDEECEFYHELVTESDYETFVDDCFGKEVLGFMDGVAKKFHARLVGSQSMFNRLFKGAKRVKFQIFVENTDFMAISMPEVTHIEGIQIRNNKKLKALRLPKAVAYNRAKVGPAAVTVDGNTVLDEQSYTQLKALCPYCDIFKPSRCAALEPVKSSDDIVALVERCQGEKIIKQKPGTKLLLDTSLMTRTSFDKLFESATHIELCIIVKDSEWSQLLFPKLVRFAPCGSGDRSLKAVHNAKLTLLSFPVFGSEGFGSLNTMMNVELRNNFVLPPAQITSLKKTCRFCVLQIYKECDDLEPRHLRNATKFVELCGGKRVWKAKDPTAVLQLDISRLNQALLDELFQDLVESKICITMRGSRAKYLRMPQLQKLESCQPGRPAFLIEGNNYLKEITVSSSFDWKFSEESFHVVYAPALKKYPSFECKYCVVELNTWCGATTTRNAYKERSKFLDICPGKKKLTFYKENFDVTEAEFKRICKSALYLQACFDIVDTSYTSVNCPNLRAVKGCTSSLPLLNITGNSNLDSIKLPAKVIYPKAEKIMYVKRNAKVTSGNIKELKEICPHCHIEGFFSKCRSIDTVVSLEQFMKLCAGEALIGGKHGLVLEFNFTESQLNQLFSKAVEVTMCLNIKGAPIKRLVFPQLTSFRPCAPGKPAINIINNPYLTTLEFPACKNGNCVQSGIVKGNMVLSSTVLKNIKKVCDKCDLQEYVPACGLGDKAVGVKEFVKACAGQDIVVPGPGQSIVIESGQVTEEELNAMCANAVLMQVCIKVTESKYKSLKCPHLMELRPCKKRK
;
A
#
# COMPACT_ATOMS: atom_id res chain seq x y z
N LEU A 1 -45.79 -7.91 -15.75
CA LEU A 1 -45.74 -8.39 -17.14
C LEU A 1 -45.62 -9.91 -17.05
N THR A 2 -46.73 -10.58 -16.67
CA THR A 2 -47.60 -11.41 -17.56
C THR A 2 -46.78 -12.55 -18.16
N GLU A 3 -46.86 -13.83 -17.75
CA GLU A 3 -47.98 -14.74 -17.41
C GLU A 3 -47.54 -15.83 -16.39
N PRO A 4 -48.47 -16.54 -15.72
CA PRO A 4 -48.79 -17.91 -16.17
C PRO A 4 -50.29 -18.24 -16.01
N GLN A 5 -50.98 -18.56 -17.11
CA GLN A 5 -52.38 -19.00 -17.04
C GLN A 5 -52.76 -19.90 -18.22
N PHE A 6 -52.12 -21.06 -18.34
CA PHE A 6 -52.54 -22.12 -19.27
C PHE A 6 -52.07 -23.49 -18.75
N GLN A 7 -52.59 -23.96 -17.60
CA GLN A 7 -52.43 -25.39 -17.24
C GLN A 7 -53.38 -25.92 -16.15
N VAL A 8 -54.54 -25.30 -15.92
CA VAL A 8 -55.49 -25.78 -14.88
C VAL A 8 -56.84 -26.20 -15.47
N ASP A 9 -57.25 -25.67 -16.63
CA ASP A 9 -58.61 -25.91 -17.13
C ASP A 9 -58.82 -27.20 -17.93
N PHE A 10 -57.75 -27.93 -18.30
CA PHE A 10 -57.88 -29.19 -19.04
C PHE A 10 -58.02 -30.44 -18.13
N ARG A 11 -57.74 -30.34 -16.83
CA ARG A 11 -57.79 -31.50 -15.91
C ARG A 11 -59.18 -31.79 -15.33
N ILE A 12 -60.10 -30.82 -15.32
CA ILE A 12 -61.45 -31.01 -14.77
C ILE A 12 -62.37 -31.73 -15.77
N VAL A 13 -62.19 -31.52 -17.07
CA VAL A 13 -63.05 -32.11 -18.11
C VAL A 13 -62.72 -33.59 -18.37
N THR A 14 -61.44 -33.99 -18.27
CA THR A 14 -61.02 -35.38 -18.52
C THR A 14 -61.30 -36.32 -17.34
N CYS A 15 -61.22 -35.82 -16.10
CA CYS A 15 -61.57 -36.59 -14.89
C CYS A 15 -63.04 -37.00 -14.86
N LEU A 16 -63.96 -36.20 -15.42
CA LEU A 16 -65.38 -36.53 -15.46
C LEU A 16 -65.74 -37.62 -16.48
N VAL A 17 -64.92 -37.82 -17.52
CA VAL A 17 -65.15 -38.87 -18.54
C VAL A 17 -64.51 -40.20 -18.12
N ILE A 18 -63.36 -40.18 -17.43
CA ILE A 18 -62.65 -41.39 -16.97
C ILE A 18 -63.37 -42.08 -15.80
N LEU A 19 -64.10 -41.33 -14.95
CA LEU A 19 -64.87 -41.91 -13.84
C LEU A 19 -66.08 -42.77 -14.30
N LEU A 20 -66.47 -42.73 -15.58
CA LEU A 20 -67.66 -43.42 -16.10
C LEU A 20 -67.35 -44.62 -17.00
N CYS A 21 -66.10 -44.90 -17.37
CA CYS A 21 -65.71 -46.06 -18.17
C CYS A 21 -64.44 -46.69 -17.62
N GLY A 22 -64.55 -47.88 -17.02
CA GLY A 22 -63.48 -48.60 -16.30
C GLY A 22 -62.36 -49.17 -17.17
N TRP A 23 -61.75 -48.35 -18.03
CA TRP A 23 -60.54 -48.66 -18.79
C TRP A 23 -59.59 -47.47 -18.64
N ALA A 24 -58.73 -47.52 -17.62
CA ALA A 24 -57.65 -46.54 -17.50
C ALA A 24 -56.58 -46.88 -18.57
N GLU A 25 -56.59 -46.15 -19.68
CA GLU A 25 -55.44 -46.04 -20.58
C GLU A 25 -54.50 -44.95 -20.06
N ALA A 26 -53.19 -45.09 -20.27
CA ALA A 26 -52.20 -44.08 -19.90
C ALA A 26 -52.45 -42.76 -20.65
N GLN A 27 -52.32 -41.64 -19.95
CA GLN A 27 -52.77 -40.32 -20.42
C GLN A 27 -51.96 -39.77 -21.61
N LEU A 28 -50.70 -40.19 -21.77
CA LEU A 28 -49.79 -39.66 -22.79
C LEU A 28 -49.47 -40.69 -23.88
N SER A 29 -49.06 -40.23 -25.06
CA SER A 29 -48.54 -41.06 -26.16
C SER A 29 -47.12 -41.60 -25.90
N ASP A 30 -46.66 -42.57 -26.69
CA ASP A 30 -45.28 -43.08 -26.61
C ASP A 30 -44.24 -41.98 -26.88
N GLU A 31 -44.55 -41.02 -27.76
CA GLU A 31 -43.66 -39.91 -28.09
C GLU A 31 -43.53 -38.93 -26.91
N GLU A 32 -44.64 -38.63 -26.23
CA GLU A 32 -44.63 -37.79 -25.03
C GLU A 32 -43.90 -38.46 -23.86
N CYS A 33 -44.04 -39.78 -23.69
CA CYS A 33 -43.32 -40.55 -22.67
C CYS A 33 -41.84 -40.78 -22.99
N GLU A 34 -41.43 -40.69 -24.27
CA GLU A 34 -40.03 -40.68 -24.67
C GLU A 34 -39.31 -39.39 -24.27
N PHE A 35 -40.03 -38.26 -24.25
CA PHE A 35 -39.52 -36.93 -23.95
C PHE A 35 -40.21 -36.34 -22.71
N TYR A 36 -40.27 -37.12 -21.62
CA TYR A 36 -40.92 -36.66 -20.40
C TYR A 36 -40.07 -35.60 -19.68
N HIS A 37 -40.72 -34.67 -18.98
CA HIS A 37 -40.03 -33.59 -18.26
C HIS A 37 -39.30 -34.10 -17.01
N GLU A 38 -38.60 -33.20 -16.30
CA GLU A 38 -37.83 -33.56 -15.11
C GLU A 38 -38.70 -34.10 -13.96
N LEU A 39 -38.18 -35.10 -13.25
CA LEU A 39 -38.77 -35.66 -12.03
C LEU A 39 -37.98 -35.21 -10.80
N VAL A 40 -38.59 -34.39 -9.95
CA VAL A 40 -37.91 -33.77 -8.78
C VAL A 40 -38.45 -34.34 -7.47
N THR A 41 -39.76 -34.55 -7.39
CA THR A 41 -40.49 -34.95 -6.18
C THR A 41 -41.10 -36.33 -6.31
N GLU A 42 -41.47 -36.97 -5.21
CA GLU A 42 -42.22 -38.24 -5.24
C GLU A 42 -43.51 -38.12 -6.05
N SER A 43 -44.22 -36.99 -5.96
CA SER A 43 -45.43 -36.73 -6.74
C SER A 43 -45.16 -36.68 -8.26
N ASP A 44 -43.99 -36.20 -8.69
CA ASP A 44 -43.61 -36.22 -10.11
C ASP A 44 -43.43 -37.65 -10.61
N TYR A 45 -42.83 -38.52 -9.78
CA TYR A 45 -42.67 -39.94 -10.10
C TYR A 45 -44.01 -40.68 -10.17
N GLU A 46 -44.92 -40.39 -9.24
CA GLU A 46 -46.29 -40.96 -9.27
C GLU A 46 -47.04 -40.52 -10.54
N THR A 47 -46.98 -39.22 -10.86
CA THR A 47 -47.59 -38.67 -12.07
C THR A 47 -47.00 -39.31 -13.32
N PHE A 48 -45.68 -39.47 -13.40
CA PHE A 48 -45.04 -40.16 -14.52
C PHE A 48 -45.49 -41.63 -14.65
N VAL A 49 -45.69 -42.34 -13.54
CA VAL A 49 -46.25 -43.69 -13.58
C VAL A 49 -47.65 -43.69 -14.16
N ASP A 50 -48.52 -42.77 -13.73
CA ASP A 50 -49.91 -42.71 -14.20
C ASP A 50 -50.03 -42.22 -15.64
N ASP A 51 -49.14 -41.33 -16.08
CA ASP A 51 -49.13 -40.77 -17.43
C ASP A 51 -48.58 -41.77 -18.46
N CYS A 52 -47.59 -42.58 -18.07
CA CYS A 52 -46.80 -43.41 -19.00
C CYS A 52 -46.89 -44.94 -18.78
N PHE A 53 -47.75 -45.44 -17.89
CA PHE A 53 -47.85 -46.90 -17.72
C PHE A 53 -48.27 -47.62 -19.01
N GLY A 54 -47.66 -48.78 -19.26
CA GLY A 54 -47.99 -49.61 -20.41
C GLY A 54 -47.46 -49.10 -21.76
N LYS A 55 -46.76 -47.96 -21.79
CA LYS A 55 -46.11 -47.41 -22.98
C LYS A 55 -44.86 -48.21 -23.36
N GLU A 56 -44.53 -48.23 -24.65
CA GLU A 56 -43.41 -48.99 -25.20
C GLU A 56 -42.08 -48.26 -25.03
N VAL A 57 -42.09 -46.92 -24.98
CA VAL A 57 -40.88 -46.10 -24.84
C VAL A 57 -40.99 -45.20 -23.63
N LEU A 58 -39.95 -45.19 -22.80
CA LEU A 58 -39.81 -44.33 -21.64
C LEU A 58 -38.50 -43.55 -21.74
N GLY A 59 -38.54 -42.24 -21.55
CA GLY A 59 -37.38 -41.38 -21.67
C GLY A 59 -37.59 -40.01 -21.02
N PHE A 60 -36.55 -39.18 -21.10
CA PHE A 60 -36.60 -37.80 -20.62
C PHE A 60 -36.08 -36.85 -21.70
N MET A 61 -36.60 -35.62 -21.68
CA MET A 61 -36.16 -34.54 -22.58
C MET A 61 -34.65 -34.28 -22.47
N ASP A 62 -34.08 -33.71 -23.53
CA ASP A 62 -32.70 -33.24 -23.49
C ASP A 62 -32.52 -32.14 -22.43
N GLY A 63 -31.39 -32.18 -21.72
CA GLY A 63 -31.10 -31.28 -20.59
C GLY A 63 -31.57 -31.82 -19.23
N VAL A 64 -32.45 -32.83 -19.20
CA VAL A 64 -32.87 -33.52 -17.96
C VAL A 64 -31.88 -34.62 -17.60
N ALA A 65 -31.65 -34.82 -16.30
CA ALA A 65 -30.84 -35.94 -15.82
C ALA A 65 -31.49 -37.28 -16.22
N LYS A 66 -30.81 -38.09 -17.04
CA LYS A 66 -31.28 -39.41 -17.50
C LYS A 66 -31.17 -40.49 -16.41
N LYS A 67 -31.76 -40.24 -15.25
CA LYS A 67 -31.73 -41.09 -14.05
C LYS A 67 -33.12 -41.21 -13.45
N PHE A 68 -33.52 -42.45 -13.17
CA PHE A 68 -34.80 -42.77 -12.55
C PHE A 68 -34.57 -43.52 -11.23
N HIS A 69 -35.02 -42.94 -10.12
CA HIS A 69 -34.83 -43.51 -8.79
C HIS A 69 -36.08 -44.24 -8.30
N ALA A 70 -36.05 -45.58 -8.33
CA ALA A 70 -37.20 -46.43 -8.00
C ALA A 70 -37.74 -46.23 -6.57
N ARG A 71 -36.90 -45.78 -5.63
CA ARG A 71 -37.31 -45.44 -4.26
C ARG A 71 -38.34 -44.31 -4.18
N LEU A 72 -38.47 -43.48 -5.22
CA LEU A 72 -39.40 -42.35 -5.29
C LEU A 72 -40.75 -42.72 -5.92
N VAL A 73 -40.92 -43.96 -6.40
CA VAL A 73 -42.12 -44.43 -7.13
C VAL A 73 -43.28 -44.83 -6.18
N GLY A 74 -43.12 -44.61 -4.86
CA GLY A 74 -44.13 -44.91 -3.84
C GLY A 74 -44.30 -46.40 -3.51
N SER A 75 -44.37 -47.29 -4.50
CA SER A 75 -44.51 -48.74 -4.28
C SER A 75 -43.96 -49.63 -5.41
N GLN A 76 -43.72 -50.90 -5.09
CA GLN A 76 -43.34 -51.92 -6.07
C GLN A 76 -44.40 -52.11 -7.16
N SER A 77 -45.70 -51.99 -6.79
CA SER A 77 -46.80 -52.16 -7.75
C SER A 77 -46.74 -51.10 -8.83
N MET A 78 -46.51 -49.85 -8.45
CA MET A 78 -46.37 -48.73 -9.38
C MET A 78 -45.15 -48.88 -10.28
N PHE A 79 -44.01 -49.31 -9.72
CA PHE A 79 -42.81 -49.63 -10.52
C PHE A 79 -43.12 -50.70 -11.58
N ASN A 80 -43.69 -51.83 -11.17
CA ASN A 80 -44.01 -52.91 -12.11
C ASN A 80 -45.09 -52.52 -13.13
N ARG A 81 -46.03 -51.64 -12.75
CA ARG A 81 -47.06 -51.10 -13.64
C ARG A 81 -46.44 -50.24 -14.74
N LEU A 82 -45.51 -49.35 -14.39
CA LEU A 82 -44.80 -48.50 -15.35
C LEU A 82 -44.07 -49.34 -16.41
N PHE A 83 -43.25 -50.31 -15.97
CA PHE A 83 -42.39 -51.08 -16.87
C PHE A 83 -43.06 -52.31 -17.52
N LYS A 84 -44.36 -52.53 -17.30
CA LYS A 84 -45.07 -53.72 -17.82
C LYS A 84 -45.02 -53.83 -19.35
N GLY A 85 -45.21 -52.71 -20.06
CA GLY A 85 -45.19 -52.63 -21.53
C GLY A 85 -43.91 -52.02 -22.12
N ALA A 86 -42.99 -51.56 -21.27
CA ALA A 86 -41.82 -50.81 -21.71
C ALA A 86 -40.84 -51.70 -22.48
N LYS A 87 -40.57 -51.35 -23.73
CA LYS A 87 -39.57 -52.00 -24.60
C LYS A 87 -38.26 -51.22 -24.62
N ARG A 88 -38.30 -49.89 -24.66
CA ARG A 88 -37.11 -49.03 -24.75
C ARG A 88 -37.07 -48.04 -23.59
N VAL A 89 -36.10 -48.19 -22.71
CA VAL A 89 -35.89 -47.30 -21.56
C VAL A 89 -34.64 -46.45 -21.80
N LYS A 90 -34.82 -45.15 -22.09
CA LYS A 90 -33.77 -44.19 -22.45
C LYS A 90 -33.14 -43.46 -21.25
N PHE A 91 -33.25 -44.03 -20.06
CA PHE A 91 -32.63 -43.54 -18.83
C PHE A 91 -32.07 -44.67 -17.98
N GLN A 92 -31.17 -44.34 -17.05
CA GLN A 92 -30.63 -45.29 -16.09
C GLN A 92 -31.60 -45.52 -14.92
N ILE A 93 -31.85 -46.77 -14.57
CA ILE A 93 -32.74 -47.16 -13.47
C ILE A 93 -31.91 -47.42 -12.20
N PHE A 94 -32.28 -46.80 -11.09
CA PHE A 94 -31.67 -46.98 -9.78
C PHE A 94 -32.69 -47.61 -8.82
N VAL A 95 -32.59 -48.93 -8.64
CA VAL A 95 -33.33 -49.69 -7.62
C VAL A 95 -32.42 -49.82 -6.40
N GLU A 96 -32.41 -48.78 -5.58
CA GLU A 96 -31.46 -48.66 -4.48
C GLU A 96 -32.17 -48.35 -3.16
N ASN A 97 -31.81 -49.06 -2.10
CA ASN A 97 -32.39 -48.89 -0.76
C ASN A 97 -33.92 -49.01 -0.73
N THR A 98 -34.51 -49.85 -1.58
CA THR A 98 -35.97 -50.06 -1.63
C THR A 98 -36.41 -51.20 -0.71
N ASP A 99 -37.67 -51.16 -0.31
CA ASP A 99 -38.36 -52.26 0.38
C ASP A 99 -39.06 -53.24 -0.59
N PHE A 100 -38.76 -53.14 -1.90
CA PHE A 100 -39.38 -53.99 -2.90
C PHE A 100 -38.99 -55.46 -2.70
N MET A 101 -39.95 -56.34 -2.93
CA MET A 101 -39.81 -57.79 -2.86
C MET A 101 -39.60 -58.45 -4.22
N ALA A 102 -40.22 -57.93 -5.29
CA ALA A 102 -40.09 -58.45 -6.65
C ALA A 102 -40.34 -57.37 -7.71
N ILE A 103 -39.36 -57.16 -8.60
CA ILE A 103 -39.52 -56.23 -9.74
C ILE A 103 -39.50 -56.97 -11.07
N SER A 104 -40.28 -56.50 -12.03
CA SER A 104 -40.45 -57.14 -13.33
C SER A 104 -40.49 -56.11 -14.45
N MET A 105 -39.72 -56.35 -15.50
CA MET A 105 -39.68 -55.53 -16.71
C MET A 105 -39.67 -56.47 -17.92
N PRO A 106 -40.81 -57.12 -18.23
CA PRO A 106 -40.84 -58.32 -19.06
C PRO A 106 -40.57 -58.08 -20.55
N GLU A 107 -40.87 -56.88 -21.06
CA GLU A 107 -40.78 -56.55 -22.50
C GLU A 107 -39.54 -55.72 -22.87
N VAL A 108 -38.68 -55.39 -21.90
CA VAL A 108 -37.54 -54.47 -22.12
C VAL A 108 -36.53 -55.07 -23.09
N THR A 109 -36.38 -54.44 -24.25
CA THR A 109 -35.38 -54.79 -25.28
C THR A 109 -34.17 -53.86 -25.29
N HIS A 110 -34.31 -52.65 -24.74
CA HIS A 110 -33.22 -51.69 -24.59
C HIS A 110 -33.34 -50.95 -23.26
N ILE A 111 -32.23 -50.81 -22.55
CA ILE A 111 -32.13 -50.04 -21.31
C ILE A 111 -30.75 -49.35 -21.29
N GLU A 112 -30.67 -48.09 -20.84
CA GLU A 112 -29.40 -47.35 -20.77
C GLU A 112 -28.48 -47.81 -19.63
N GLY A 113 -29.07 -48.31 -18.55
CA GLY A 113 -28.35 -48.83 -17.40
C GLY A 113 -29.29 -49.22 -16.26
N ILE A 114 -28.86 -50.13 -15.41
CA ILE A 114 -29.61 -50.53 -14.22
C ILE A 114 -28.68 -50.78 -13.03
N GLN A 115 -29.01 -50.17 -11.90
CA GLN A 115 -28.37 -50.42 -10.61
C GLN A 115 -29.38 -51.04 -9.65
N ILE A 116 -29.03 -52.17 -9.06
CA ILE A 116 -29.83 -52.87 -8.07
C ILE A 116 -28.97 -53.04 -6.82
N ARG A 117 -29.11 -52.12 -5.86
CA ARG A 117 -28.16 -52.03 -4.75
C ARG A 117 -28.83 -51.92 -3.39
N ASN A 118 -28.34 -52.68 -2.43
CA ASN A 118 -28.76 -52.63 -1.02
C ASN A 118 -30.29 -52.80 -0.79
N ASN A 119 -30.95 -53.68 -1.55
CA ASN A 119 -32.37 -53.99 -1.35
C ASN A 119 -32.50 -55.27 -0.50
N LYS A 120 -32.73 -55.11 0.81
CA LYS A 120 -32.73 -56.21 1.77
C LYS A 120 -33.87 -57.23 1.59
N LYS A 121 -34.99 -56.78 1.01
CA LYS A 121 -36.21 -57.59 0.82
C LYS A 121 -36.38 -58.11 -0.60
N LEU A 122 -35.55 -57.67 -1.55
CA LEU A 122 -35.72 -57.98 -2.97
C LEU A 122 -35.33 -59.42 -3.26
N LYS A 123 -36.34 -60.25 -3.52
CA LYS A 123 -36.21 -61.68 -3.81
C LYS A 123 -36.04 -61.99 -5.28
N ALA A 124 -36.72 -61.23 -6.16
CA ALA A 124 -36.74 -61.52 -7.58
C ALA A 124 -36.67 -60.25 -8.45
N LEU A 125 -35.90 -60.34 -9.52
CA LEU A 125 -35.95 -59.49 -10.69
C LEU A 125 -36.30 -60.38 -11.88
N ARG A 126 -37.20 -59.91 -12.75
CA ARG A 126 -37.52 -60.59 -14.01
C ARG A 126 -37.26 -59.66 -15.20
N LEU A 127 -36.33 -60.09 -16.06
CA LEU A 127 -35.96 -59.46 -17.32
C LEU A 127 -36.15 -60.46 -18.49
N PRO A 128 -36.40 -59.99 -19.72
CA PRO A 128 -36.44 -60.83 -20.89
C PRO A 128 -35.06 -61.42 -21.21
N LYS A 129 -35.05 -62.55 -21.91
CA LYS A 129 -33.84 -63.34 -22.20
C LYS A 129 -32.92 -62.75 -23.28
N ALA A 130 -33.32 -61.68 -23.99
CA ALA A 130 -32.76 -61.34 -25.31
C ALA A 130 -31.91 -60.05 -25.40
N VAL A 131 -31.74 -59.30 -24.32
CA VAL A 131 -30.96 -58.05 -24.35
C VAL A 131 -29.53 -58.34 -23.92
N ALA A 132 -28.54 -57.94 -24.71
CA ALA A 132 -27.13 -58.02 -24.32
C ALA A 132 -26.43 -56.70 -24.66
N TYR A 133 -25.74 -56.12 -23.67
CA TYR A 133 -24.96 -54.92 -23.91
C TYR A 133 -23.73 -55.19 -24.79
N ASN A 134 -23.42 -54.25 -25.66
CA ASN A 134 -22.21 -54.29 -26.46
C ASN A 134 -21.01 -53.76 -25.65
N ARG A 135 -20.06 -54.65 -25.33
CA ARG A 135 -18.85 -54.35 -24.56
C ARG A 135 -17.99 -53.22 -25.15
N ALA A 136 -18.04 -53.00 -26.45
CA ALA A 136 -17.30 -51.91 -27.10
C ALA A 136 -17.93 -50.54 -26.89
N LYS A 137 -19.24 -50.47 -26.55
CA LYS A 137 -19.98 -49.21 -26.38
C LYS A 137 -20.36 -48.93 -24.94
N VAL A 138 -20.50 -49.97 -24.12
CA VAL A 138 -21.10 -49.88 -22.79
C VAL A 138 -20.12 -50.40 -21.74
N GLY A 139 -19.83 -49.52 -20.78
CA GLY A 139 -18.96 -49.84 -19.66
C GLY A 139 -19.62 -50.82 -18.67
N PRO A 140 -18.82 -51.39 -17.78
CA PRO A 140 -19.28 -52.44 -16.85
C PRO A 140 -20.11 -51.91 -15.68
N ALA A 141 -20.11 -50.61 -15.44
CA ALA A 141 -21.01 -49.96 -14.49
C ALA A 141 -22.44 -49.80 -15.05
N ALA A 142 -22.72 -50.18 -16.31
CA ALA A 142 -24.06 -50.10 -16.88
C ALA A 142 -25.05 -51.05 -16.20
N VAL A 143 -24.57 -52.19 -15.69
CA VAL A 143 -25.35 -53.05 -14.79
C VAL A 143 -24.56 -53.17 -13.49
N THR A 144 -25.09 -52.68 -12.38
CA THR A 144 -24.44 -52.81 -11.07
C THR A 144 -25.37 -53.50 -10.09
N VAL A 145 -24.92 -54.62 -9.51
CA VAL A 145 -25.70 -55.39 -8.55
C VAL A 145 -24.83 -55.71 -7.36
N ASP A 146 -25.20 -55.22 -6.18
CA ASP A 146 -24.52 -55.53 -4.93
C ASP A 146 -25.43 -55.30 -3.71
N GLY A 147 -25.13 -55.97 -2.59
CA GLY A 147 -25.86 -55.75 -1.32
C GLY A 147 -27.31 -56.25 -1.25
N ASN A 148 -27.79 -57.05 -2.22
CA ASN A 148 -29.16 -57.60 -2.21
C ASN A 148 -29.19 -59.00 -1.57
N THR A 149 -29.44 -59.06 -0.26
CA THR A 149 -29.22 -60.25 0.58
C THR A 149 -30.05 -61.49 0.23
N VAL A 150 -31.20 -61.33 -0.42
CA VAL A 150 -32.16 -62.42 -0.67
C VAL A 150 -32.53 -62.60 -2.15
N LEU A 151 -31.78 -61.98 -3.07
CA LEU A 151 -32.05 -62.04 -4.51
C LEU A 151 -31.77 -63.45 -5.06
N ASP A 152 -32.70 -64.00 -5.85
CA ASP A 152 -32.62 -65.36 -6.37
C ASP A 152 -31.57 -65.54 -7.50
N GLU A 153 -31.09 -66.77 -7.69
CA GLU A 153 -30.08 -67.11 -8.72
C GLU A 153 -30.59 -66.88 -10.15
N GLN A 154 -31.91 -66.99 -10.39
CA GLN A 154 -32.50 -66.71 -11.69
C GLN A 154 -32.28 -65.24 -12.08
N SER A 155 -32.44 -64.32 -11.14
CA SER A 155 -32.21 -62.89 -11.32
C SER A 155 -30.74 -62.61 -11.66
N TYR A 156 -29.80 -63.23 -10.92
CA TYR A 156 -28.37 -63.11 -11.24
C TYR A 156 -28.04 -63.65 -12.63
N THR A 157 -28.66 -64.76 -13.03
CA THR A 157 -28.48 -65.36 -14.35
C THR A 157 -28.98 -64.42 -15.45
N GLN A 158 -30.16 -63.82 -15.26
CA GLN A 158 -30.72 -62.86 -16.21
C GLN A 158 -29.89 -61.57 -16.30
N LEU A 159 -29.42 -61.04 -15.17
CA LEU A 159 -28.54 -59.86 -15.14
C LEU A 159 -27.20 -60.13 -15.83
N LYS A 160 -26.63 -61.33 -15.65
CA LYS A 160 -25.39 -61.74 -16.35
C LYS A 160 -25.62 -61.99 -17.83
N ALA A 161 -26.78 -62.50 -18.23
CA ALA A 161 -27.15 -62.59 -19.64
C ALA A 161 -27.27 -61.18 -20.26
N LEU A 162 -27.82 -60.22 -19.51
CA LEU A 162 -27.91 -58.82 -19.89
C LEU A 162 -26.53 -58.18 -20.07
N CYS A 163 -25.61 -58.42 -19.13
CA CYS A 163 -24.25 -57.93 -19.22
C CYS A 163 -23.25 -58.89 -18.52
N PRO A 164 -22.58 -59.78 -19.27
CA PRO A 164 -21.72 -60.80 -18.67
C PRO A 164 -20.41 -60.25 -18.09
N TYR A 165 -20.07 -59.01 -18.42
CA TYR A 165 -18.84 -58.33 -18.04
C TYR A 165 -19.08 -57.16 -17.06
N CYS A 166 -20.32 -56.96 -16.60
CA CYS A 166 -20.68 -55.87 -15.70
C CYS A 166 -20.51 -56.24 -14.21
N ASP A 167 -20.61 -55.22 -13.36
CA ASP A 167 -20.40 -55.26 -11.91
C ASP A 167 -21.55 -55.98 -11.17
N ILE A 168 -21.69 -57.30 -11.35
CA ILE A 168 -22.77 -58.12 -10.79
C ILE A 168 -22.22 -59.04 -9.69
N PHE A 169 -22.49 -58.69 -8.45
CA PHE A 169 -21.96 -59.37 -7.27
C PHE A 169 -23.06 -60.01 -6.42
N LYS A 170 -22.76 -61.21 -5.91
CA LYS A 170 -23.53 -61.83 -4.82
C LYS A 170 -23.38 -61.00 -3.54
N PRO A 171 -24.25 -61.22 -2.53
CA PRO A 171 -24.21 -60.45 -1.29
C PRO A 171 -22.82 -60.50 -0.64
N SER A 172 -22.31 -59.34 -0.26
CA SER A 172 -21.10 -59.18 0.56
C SER A 172 -21.43 -58.30 1.75
N ARG A 173 -20.76 -58.58 2.88
CA ARG A 173 -20.83 -57.75 4.08
C ARG A 173 -20.27 -56.33 3.87
N CYS A 174 -19.60 -56.04 2.75
CA CYS A 174 -18.97 -54.76 2.45
C CYS A 174 -19.50 -54.07 1.19
N ALA A 175 -20.70 -54.45 0.73
CA ALA A 175 -21.36 -53.84 -0.42
C ALA A 175 -22.20 -52.58 -0.09
N ALA A 176 -22.51 -52.32 1.19
CA ALA A 176 -23.34 -51.20 1.62
C ALA A 176 -22.87 -50.66 2.99
N LEU A 177 -21.72 -49.98 2.97
CA LEU A 177 -21.07 -49.45 4.17
C LEU A 177 -21.62 -48.08 4.57
N GLU A 178 -21.79 -47.88 5.88
CA GLU A 178 -22.18 -46.58 6.44
C GLU A 178 -20.94 -45.66 6.54
N PRO A 179 -21.13 -44.32 6.57
CA PRO A 179 -20.03 -43.38 6.73
C PRO A 179 -19.24 -43.59 8.03
N VAL A 180 -17.92 -43.48 7.94
CA VAL A 180 -16.97 -43.60 9.05
C VAL A 180 -16.62 -42.20 9.57
N LYS A 181 -16.56 -42.01 10.90
CA LYS A 181 -16.29 -40.70 11.52
C LYS A 181 -15.19 -40.73 12.60
N SER A 182 -14.80 -41.90 13.07
CA SER A 182 -13.84 -42.08 14.16
C SER A 182 -12.82 -43.18 13.87
N SER A 183 -11.77 -43.26 14.69
CA SER A 183 -10.81 -44.38 14.64
C SER A 183 -11.47 -45.73 14.90
N ASP A 184 -12.46 -45.78 15.80
CA ASP A 184 -13.16 -47.01 16.17
C ASP A 184 -14.02 -47.52 15.00
N ASP A 185 -14.66 -46.60 14.28
CA ASP A 185 -15.39 -46.92 13.05
C ASP A 185 -14.46 -47.53 11.99
N ILE A 186 -13.20 -47.05 11.90
CA ILE A 186 -12.20 -47.61 10.98
C ILE A 186 -11.80 -49.02 11.40
N VAL A 187 -11.56 -49.25 12.69
CA VAL A 187 -11.23 -50.59 13.18
C VAL A 187 -12.36 -51.56 12.85
N ALA A 188 -13.61 -51.18 13.14
CA ALA A 188 -14.79 -51.97 12.80
C ALA A 188 -14.94 -52.20 11.28
N LEU A 189 -14.64 -51.19 10.45
CA LEU A 189 -14.63 -51.32 8.99
C LEU A 189 -13.60 -52.36 8.55
N VAL A 190 -12.38 -52.29 9.06
CA VAL A 190 -11.28 -53.19 8.68
C VAL A 190 -11.59 -54.63 9.11
N GLU A 191 -12.05 -54.84 10.34
CA GLU A 191 -12.45 -56.16 10.84
C GLU A 191 -13.58 -56.77 9.99
N ARG A 192 -14.54 -55.95 9.60
CA ARG A 192 -15.68 -56.36 8.76
C ARG A 192 -15.27 -56.66 7.31
N CYS A 193 -14.33 -55.91 6.75
CA CYS A 193 -14.07 -55.92 5.30
C CYS A 193 -12.73 -56.48 4.85
N GLN A 194 -11.81 -56.79 5.76
CA GLN A 194 -10.58 -57.48 5.39
C GLN A 194 -10.88 -58.78 4.63
N GLY A 195 -10.16 -58.99 3.52
CA GLY A 195 -10.35 -60.14 2.64
C GLY A 195 -11.53 -60.03 1.65
N GLU A 196 -12.39 -59.02 1.75
CA GLU A 196 -13.51 -58.85 0.82
C GLU A 196 -13.04 -58.33 -0.54
N LYS A 197 -13.72 -58.78 -1.60
CA LYS A 197 -13.45 -58.31 -2.98
C LYS A 197 -14.08 -56.95 -3.29
N ILE A 198 -15.12 -56.58 -2.55
CA ILE A 198 -15.96 -55.41 -2.80
C ILE A 198 -16.02 -54.57 -1.54
N ILE A 199 -15.73 -53.28 -1.67
CA ILE A 199 -15.81 -52.29 -0.58
C ILE A 199 -16.54 -51.08 -1.12
N LYS A 200 -17.86 -51.04 -0.94
CA LYS A 200 -18.70 -49.98 -1.47
C LYS A 200 -19.52 -49.33 -0.38
N GLN A 201 -19.67 -48.02 -0.49
CA GLN A 201 -20.60 -47.25 0.32
C GLN A 201 -22.05 -47.66 0.06
N LYS A 202 -22.91 -47.40 1.04
CA LYS A 202 -24.36 -47.47 0.88
C LYS A 202 -24.82 -46.42 -0.14
N PRO A 203 -25.73 -46.75 -1.08
CA PRO A 203 -26.21 -45.76 -2.05
C PRO A 203 -26.83 -44.54 -1.37
N GLY A 204 -26.49 -43.34 -1.85
CA GLY A 204 -26.95 -42.08 -1.28
C GLY A 204 -26.16 -41.58 -0.05
N THR A 205 -25.17 -42.33 0.44
CA THR A 205 -24.24 -41.87 1.49
C THR A 205 -22.85 -41.58 0.89
N LYS A 206 -21.95 -41.02 1.70
CA LYS A 206 -20.54 -40.83 1.33
C LYS A 206 -19.63 -41.55 2.32
N LEU A 207 -18.91 -42.57 1.84
CA LEU A 207 -17.86 -43.22 2.63
C LEU A 207 -16.52 -42.49 2.40
N LEU A 208 -16.06 -41.77 3.43
CA LEU A 208 -14.77 -41.10 3.44
C LEU A 208 -13.81 -41.84 4.38
N LEU A 209 -12.67 -42.25 3.84
CA LEU A 209 -11.57 -42.87 4.58
C LEU A 209 -10.43 -41.87 4.73
N ASP A 210 -10.33 -41.25 5.90
CA ASP A 210 -9.18 -40.42 6.27
C ASP A 210 -8.08 -41.33 6.87
N THR A 211 -6.96 -41.44 6.18
CA THR A 211 -5.89 -42.35 6.62
C THR A 211 -5.18 -41.87 7.88
N SER A 212 -5.36 -40.61 8.30
CA SER A 212 -4.83 -40.12 9.60
C SER A 212 -5.45 -40.85 10.80
N LEU A 213 -6.61 -41.47 10.62
CA LEU A 213 -7.32 -42.24 11.64
C LEU A 213 -7.00 -43.73 11.60
N MET A 214 -6.06 -44.19 10.76
CA MET A 214 -5.75 -45.60 10.59
C MET A 214 -4.26 -45.90 10.51
N THR A 215 -3.88 -47.16 10.78
CA THR A 215 -2.50 -47.61 10.60
C THR A 215 -2.23 -48.10 9.18
N ARG A 216 -0.96 -48.12 8.77
CA ARG A 216 -0.52 -48.68 7.49
C ARG A 216 -0.97 -50.15 7.33
N THR A 217 -0.81 -50.95 8.39
CA THR A 217 -1.21 -52.37 8.39
C THR A 217 -2.71 -52.54 8.21
N SER A 218 -3.53 -51.71 8.86
CA SER A 218 -4.99 -51.73 8.69
C SER A 218 -5.40 -51.39 7.26
N PHE A 219 -4.71 -50.44 6.63
CA PHE A 219 -4.96 -50.07 5.22
C PHE A 219 -4.64 -51.22 4.29
N ASP A 220 -3.47 -51.86 4.46
CA ASP A 220 -3.06 -52.97 3.63
C ASP A 220 -4.02 -54.16 3.76
N LYS A 221 -4.42 -54.54 4.98
CA LYS A 221 -5.43 -55.59 5.21
C LYS A 221 -6.77 -55.30 4.54
N LEU A 222 -7.21 -54.05 4.57
CA LEU A 222 -8.48 -53.64 3.98
C LEU A 222 -8.45 -53.78 2.45
N PHE A 223 -7.35 -53.39 1.79
CA PHE A 223 -7.28 -53.33 0.33
C PHE A 223 -6.52 -54.51 -0.34
N GLU A 224 -5.94 -55.43 0.43
CA GLU A 224 -5.18 -56.58 -0.08
C GLU A 224 -5.98 -57.46 -1.06
N SER A 225 -7.27 -57.67 -0.77
CA SER A 225 -8.16 -58.49 -1.60
C SER A 225 -9.19 -57.68 -2.38
N ALA A 226 -9.25 -56.36 -2.15
CA ALA A 226 -10.23 -55.49 -2.76
C ALA A 226 -9.98 -55.36 -4.27
N THR A 227 -11.02 -55.65 -5.04
CA THR A 227 -11.04 -55.54 -6.51
C THR A 227 -11.90 -54.37 -6.98
N HIS A 228 -12.96 -54.07 -6.24
CA HIS A 228 -13.93 -53.04 -6.58
C HIS A 228 -14.21 -52.17 -5.37
N ILE A 229 -13.89 -50.87 -5.47
CA ILE A 229 -14.12 -49.94 -4.37
C ILE A 229 -14.94 -48.72 -4.81
N GLU A 230 -15.83 -48.28 -3.93
CA GLU A 230 -16.59 -47.03 -4.05
C GLU A 230 -16.53 -46.29 -2.71
N LEU A 231 -15.55 -45.39 -2.60
CA LEU A 231 -15.31 -44.53 -1.44
C LEU A 231 -14.33 -43.40 -1.83
N CYS A 232 -14.11 -42.46 -0.91
CA CYS A 232 -13.08 -41.43 -1.04
C CYS A 232 -11.96 -41.69 -0.05
N ILE A 233 -10.71 -41.67 -0.49
CA ILE A 233 -9.53 -41.88 0.36
C ILE A 233 -8.75 -40.57 0.46
N ILE A 234 -8.50 -40.10 1.68
CA ILE A 234 -7.63 -38.95 1.95
C ILE A 234 -6.34 -39.46 2.57
N VAL A 235 -5.22 -39.23 1.88
CA VAL A 235 -3.86 -39.46 2.37
C VAL A 235 -3.15 -38.12 2.45
N LYS A 236 -3.14 -37.52 3.64
CA LYS A 236 -2.56 -36.20 3.87
C LYS A 236 -1.56 -36.23 5.01
N ASP A 237 -0.44 -35.54 4.84
CA ASP A 237 0.62 -35.41 5.85
C ASP A 237 1.09 -36.79 6.34
N SER A 238 1.08 -37.80 5.46
CA SER A 238 1.33 -39.20 5.82
C SER A 238 2.81 -39.54 5.71
N GLU A 239 3.28 -40.31 6.71
CA GLU A 239 4.62 -40.88 6.77
C GLU A 239 4.75 -42.19 5.96
N TRP A 240 3.68 -42.61 5.28
CA TRP A 240 3.66 -43.88 4.54
C TRP A 240 4.47 -43.78 3.25
N SER A 241 5.34 -44.77 3.02
CA SER A 241 6.18 -44.83 1.83
C SER A 241 5.47 -45.39 0.61
N GLN A 242 4.40 -46.16 0.81
CA GLN A 242 3.71 -46.87 -0.27
C GLN A 242 2.20 -46.82 -0.05
N LEU A 243 1.45 -46.83 -1.16
CA LEU A 243 0.00 -47.06 -1.21
C LEU A 243 -0.24 -48.16 -2.24
N LEU A 244 -0.64 -49.33 -1.76
CA LEU A 244 -0.74 -50.54 -2.57
C LEU A 244 -2.19 -50.99 -2.69
N PHE A 245 -2.64 -51.18 -3.93
CA PHE A 245 -3.95 -51.71 -4.27
C PHE A 245 -3.78 -52.93 -5.20
N PRO A 246 -3.27 -54.05 -4.68
CA PRO A 246 -2.69 -55.12 -5.49
C PRO A 246 -3.67 -55.79 -6.47
N LYS A 247 -4.97 -55.81 -6.13
CA LYS A 247 -6.01 -56.47 -6.92
C LYS A 247 -7.06 -55.51 -7.47
N LEU A 248 -6.85 -54.20 -7.36
CA LEU A 248 -7.88 -53.21 -7.68
C LEU A 248 -8.11 -53.08 -9.18
N VAL A 249 -9.34 -53.35 -9.60
CA VAL A 249 -9.80 -53.29 -10.99
C VAL A 249 -10.74 -52.10 -11.20
N ARG A 250 -11.50 -51.69 -10.15
CA ARG A 250 -12.44 -50.56 -10.18
C ARG A 250 -12.26 -49.63 -8.98
N PHE A 251 -12.29 -48.33 -9.24
CA PHE A 251 -12.25 -47.30 -8.21
C PHE A 251 -13.21 -46.16 -8.56
N ALA A 252 -14.37 -46.17 -7.90
CA ALA A 252 -15.36 -45.10 -7.98
C ALA A 252 -15.23 -44.14 -6.79
N PRO A 253 -15.43 -42.82 -7.00
CA PRO A 253 -15.46 -41.86 -5.90
C PRO A 253 -16.73 -42.04 -5.05
N CYS A 254 -16.67 -41.59 -3.80
CA CYS A 254 -17.82 -41.58 -2.88
C CYS A 254 -18.97 -40.64 -3.31
N GLY A 255 -18.78 -39.81 -4.33
CA GLY A 255 -19.81 -38.91 -4.84
C GLY A 255 -19.41 -38.19 -6.12
N SER A 256 -20.40 -37.57 -6.76
CA SER A 256 -20.19 -36.82 -7.99
C SER A 256 -19.30 -35.60 -7.73
N GLY A 257 -18.19 -35.47 -8.47
CA GLY A 257 -17.20 -34.40 -8.28
C GLY A 257 -16.21 -34.61 -7.13
N ASP A 258 -16.44 -35.59 -6.25
CA ASP A 258 -15.54 -35.88 -5.12
C ASP A 258 -14.25 -36.56 -5.59
N ARG A 259 -13.16 -36.37 -4.82
CA ARG A 259 -11.85 -36.97 -5.09
C ARG A 259 -11.84 -38.43 -4.64
N SER A 260 -11.73 -39.38 -5.59
CA SER A 260 -11.62 -40.82 -5.26
C SER A 260 -10.40 -41.10 -4.38
N LEU A 261 -9.25 -40.56 -4.77
CA LEU A 261 -8.02 -40.55 -3.98
C LEU A 261 -7.46 -39.13 -3.93
N LYS A 262 -7.26 -38.60 -2.73
CA LYS A 262 -6.58 -37.34 -2.46
C LYS A 262 -5.31 -37.63 -1.68
N ALA A 263 -4.18 -37.77 -2.37
CA ALA A 263 -2.86 -37.91 -1.77
C ALA A 263 -2.10 -36.58 -1.86
N VAL A 264 -2.13 -35.80 -0.78
CA VAL A 264 -1.60 -34.44 -0.75
C VAL A 264 -0.60 -34.28 0.39
N HIS A 265 0.56 -33.68 0.10
CA HIS A 265 1.59 -33.40 1.12
C HIS A 265 2.05 -34.69 1.83
N ASN A 266 2.78 -35.54 1.11
CA ASN A 266 3.32 -36.77 1.68
C ASN A 266 4.82 -36.82 1.44
N ALA A 267 5.59 -36.69 2.53
CA ALA A 267 7.05 -36.55 2.50
C ALA A 267 7.76 -37.83 2.04
N LYS A 268 7.18 -39.00 2.33
CA LYS A 268 7.83 -40.30 2.14
C LYS A 268 7.24 -41.16 1.04
N LEU A 269 6.11 -40.76 0.43
CA LEU A 269 5.39 -41.59 -0.55
C LEU A 269 6.22 -41.77 -1.84
N THR A 270 6.82 -42.94 -2.02
CA THR A 270 7.63 -43.33 -3.18
C THR A 270 6.88 -44.22 -4.16
N LEU A 271 5.78 -44.86 -3.73
CA LEU A 271 5.02 -45.79 -4.58
C LEU A 271 3.51 -45.65 -4.38
N LEU A 272 2.80 -45.43 -5.49
CA LEU A 272 1.35 -45.54 -5.62
C LEU A 272 1.06 -46.58 -6.70
N SER A 273 0.53 -47.75 -6.31
CA SER A 273 0.46 -48.92 -7.19
C SER A 273 -0.97 -49.43 -7.39
N PHE A 274 -1.35 -49.58 -8.65
CA PHE A 274 -2.62 -50.15 -9.12
C PHE A 274 -2.35 -51.20 -10.22
N PRO A 275 -1.63 -52.29 -9.94
CA PRO A 275 -0.98 -53.12 -10.95
C PRO A 275 -1.96 -53.81 -11.91
N VAL A 276 -3.19 -54.10 -11.47
CA VAL A 276 -4.22 -54.74 -12.29
C VAL A 276 -5.35 -53.80 -12.71
N PHE A 277 -5.22 -52.49 -12.44
CA PHE A 277 -6.24 -51.53 -12.85
C PHE A 277 -6.29 -51.42 -14.37
N GLY A 278 -7.48 -51.61 -14.93
CA GLY A 278 -7.67 -51.63 -16.39
C GLY A 278 -7.29 -52.96 -17.07
N SER A 279 -6.89 -54.00 -16.31
CA SER A 279 -6.56 -55.33 -16.86
C SER A 279 -7.70 -55.97 -17.66
N GLU A 280 -8.94 -55.56 -17.42
CA GLU A 280 -10.13 -56.06 -18.13
C GLU A 280 -10.36 -55.42 -19.51
N GLY A 281 -9.48 -54.54 -19.99
CA GLY A 281 -9.47 -54.08 -21.39
C GLY A 281 -10.57 -53.09 -21.77
N PHE A 282 -11.19 -52.41 -20.80
CA PHE A 282 -12.27 -51.45 -21.04
C PHE A 282 -11.79 -50.04 -21.45
N GLY A 283 -10.49 -49.76 -21.38
CA GLY A 283 -9.93 -48.47 -21.76
C GLY A 283 -10.62 -47.29 -21.07
N SER A 284 -11.13 -46.34 -21.86
CA SER A 284 -11.81 -45.13 -21.37
C SER A 284 -13.16 -45.40 -20.67
N LEU A 285 -13.72 -46.60 -20.81
CA LEU A 285 -14.93 -47.02 -20.08
C LEU A 285 -14.59 -47.47 -18.64
N ASN A 286 -13.31 -47.50 -18.24
CA ASN A 286 -12.83 -47.73 -16.88
C ASN A 286 -11.77 -46.72 -16.45
N THR A 287 -12.14 -45.45 -16.28
CA THR A 287 -11.20 -44.41 -15.83
C THR A 287 -11.29 -44.19 -14.32
N MET A 288 -10.13 -43.99 -13.67
CA MET A 288 -10.11 -43.38 -12.34
C MET A 288 -10.62 -41.95 -12.41
N MET A 289 -11.51 -41.57 -11.50
CA MET A 289 -12.14 -40.26 -11.52
C MET A 289 -11.59 -39.37 -10.42
N ASN A 290 -11.29 -38.11 -10.73
CA ASN A 290 -11.00 -37.07 -9.74
C ASN A 290 -9.84 -37.39 -8.79
N VAL A 291 -8.78 -38.11 -9.20
CA VAL A 291 -7.61 -38.29 -8.32
C VAL A 291 -6.86 -36.96 -8.15
N GLU A 292 -6.43 -36.65 -6.93
CA GLU A 292 -5.58 -35.49 -6.61
C GLU A 292 -4.25 -35.99 -6.02
N LEU A 293 -3.16 -35.78 -6.77
CA LEU A 293 -1.78 -35.98 -6.34
C LEU A 293 -1.07 -34.62 -6.34
N ARG A 294 -0.75 -34.10 -5.16
CA ARG A 294 -0.07 -32.81 -5.01
C ARG A 294 0.90 -32.85 -3.83
N ASN A 295 2.05 -32.18 -3.94
CA ASN A 295 3.05 -32.15 -2.85
C ASN A 295 3.48 -33.53 -2.34
N ASN A 296 3.56 -34.53 -3.21
CA ASN A 296 4.18 -35.81 -2.88
C ASN A 296 5.68 -35.70 -3.23
N PHE A 297 6.50 -35.42 -2.23
CA PHE A 297 7.85 -34.87 -2.38
C PHE A 297 8.83 -35.83 -3.08
N VAL A 298 8.62 -37.13 -2.89
CA VAL A 298 9.52 -38.19 -3.40
C VAL A 298 8.81 -39.17 -4.35
N LEU A 299 7.58 -38.87 -4.77
CA LEU A 299 6.83 -39.73 -5.69
C LEU A 299 7.42 -39.60 -7.12
N PRO A 300 7.87 -40.72 -7.73
CA PRO A 300 8.51 -40.66 -9.05
C PRO A 300 7.60 -40.06 -10.13
N PRO A 301 8.11 -39.12 -10.97
CA PRO A 301 7.33 -38.52 -12.06
C PRO A 301 6.71 -39.52 -13.04
N ALA A 302 7.36 -40.68 -13.24
CA ALA A 302 6.87 -41.74 -14.10
C ALA A 302 5.52 -42.31 -13.63
N GLN A 303 5.30 -42.44 -12.31
CA GLN A 303 4.03 -42.94 -11.76
C GLN A 303 2.89 -41.94 -12.00
N ILE A 304 3.17 -40.65 -11.78
CA ILE A 304 2.22 -39.56 -12.03
C ILE A 304 1.85 -39.49 -13.52
N THR A 305 2.85 -39.66 -14.40
CA THR A 305 2.65 -39.63 -15.87
C THR A 305 1.86 -40.85 -16.35
N SER A 306 2.12 -42.04 -15.78
CA SER A 306 1.35 -43.25 -16.08
C SER A 306 -0.13 -43.07 -15.75
N LEU A 307 -0.43 -42.51 -14.56
CA LEU A 307 -1.78 -42.27 -14.10
C LEU A 307 -2.57 -41.30 -14.98
N LYS A 308 -1.91 -40.30 -15.61
CA LYS A 308 -2.57 -39.35 -16.53
C LYS A 308 -3.32 -40.04 -17.67
N LYS A 309 -2.87 -41.20 -18.14
CA LYS A 309 -3.51 -41.91 -19.27
C LYS A 309 -4.83 -42.57 -18.90
N THR A 310 -5.03 -42.92 -17.63
CA THR A 310 -6.17 -43.69 -17.13
C THR A 310 -7.06 -42.91 -16.17
N CYS A 311 -6.77 -41.62 -15.97
CA CYS A 311 -7.42 -40.77 -14.98
C CYS A 311 -8.15 -39.59 -15.64
N ARG A 312 -9.41 -39.39 -15.29
CA ARG A 312 -10.29 -38.32 -15.82
C ARG A 312 -10.59 -37.30 -14.72
N PHE A 313 -10.52 -36.01 -15.05
CA PHE A 313 -10.73 -34.88 -14.12
C PHE A 313 -9.74 -34.83 -12.92
N CYS A 314 -8.54 -35.37 -13.13
CA CYS A 314 -7.53 -35.54 -12.09
C CYS A 314 -6.58 -34.33 -12.00
N VAL A 315 -6.11 -34.03 -10.79
CA VAL A 315 -5.08 -33.03 -10.50
C VAL A 315 -3.79 -33.76 -10.16
N LEU A 316 -2.89 -33.87 -11.14
CA LEU A 316 -1.69 -34.71 -11.05
C LEU A 316 -0.43 -33.84 -11.18
N GLN A 317 0.12 -33.42 -10.04
CA GLN A 317 1.26 -32.51 -9.97
C GLN A 317 2.53 -33.24 -9.57
N ILE A 318 3.54 -33.15 -10.43
CA ILE A 318 4.92 -33.53 -10.10
C ILE A 318 5.47 -32.50 -9.11
N TYR A 319 6.14 -32.95 -8.05
CA TYR A 319 6.76 -32.03 -7.11
C TYR A 319 7.88 -31.23 -7.80
N LYS A 320 7.73 -29.91 -7.78
CA LYS A 320 8.75 -28.91 -8.12
C LYS A 320 8.61 -27.77 -7.12
N GLU A 321 9.72 -27.17 -6.71
CA GLU A 321 9.70 -25.94 -5.93
C GLU A 321 9.09 -24.78 -6.73
N CYS A 322 8.70 -23.71 -6.03
CA CYS A 322 8.20 -22.48 -6.66
C CYS A 322 9.33 -21.49 -6.90
N ASP A 323 10.39 -21.93 -7.57
CA ASP A 323 11.62 -21.17 -7.85
C ASP A 323 11.68 -20.56 -9.27
N ASP A 324 10.60 -20.70 -10.03
CA ASP A 324 10.46 -20.26 -11.44
C ASP A 324 9.22 -19.35 -11.59
N LEU A 325 9.05 -18.41 -10.66
CA LEU A 325 7.87 -17.53 -10.61
C LEU A 325 7.98 -16.33 -11.57
N GLU A 326 6.84 -15.96 -12.14
CA GLU A 326 6.64 -14.80 -13.00
C GLU A 326 5.45 -13.98 -12.48
N PRO A 327 5.36 -12.66 -12.77
CA PRO A 327 4.28 -11.81 -12.26
C PRO A 327 2.86 -12.33 -12.54
N ARG A 328 2.64 -13.07 -13.64
CA ARG A 328 1.34 -13.66 -13.97
C ARG A 328 0.86 -14.71 -12.97
N HIS A 329 1.78 -15.44 -12.32
CA HIS A 329 1.43 -16.49 -11.35
C HIS A 329 0.86 -15.91 -10.04
N LEU A 330 1.17 -14.65 -9.72
CA LEU A 330 0.77 -14.02 -8.45
C LEU A 330 -0.53 -13.21 -8.55
N ARG A 331 -1.14 -13.12 -9.75
CA ARG A 331 -2.38 -12.33 -9.97
C ARG A 331 -3.60 -12.88 -9.25
N ASN A 332 -3.63 -14.18 -8.97
CA ASN A 332 -4.72 -14.85 -8.25
C ASN A 332 -4.14 -15.70 -7.12
N ALA A 333 -4.39 -15.28 -5.88
CA ALA A 333 -3.83 -15.93 -4.71
C ALA A 333 -4.29 -17.39 -4.55
N THR A 334 -5.53 -17.72 -4.91
CA THR A 334 -6.02 -19.11 -4.84
C THR A 334 -5.28 -20.01 -5.82
N LYS A 335 -5.09 -19.54 -7.07
CA LYS A 335 -4.26 -20.26 -8.05
C LYS A 335 -2.80 -20.35 -7.62
N PHE A 336 -2.29 -19.32 -6.93
CA PHE A 336 -0.96 -19.36 -6.35
C PHE A 336 -0.85 -20.42 -5.25
N VAL A 337 -1.88 -20.61 -4.41
CA VAL A 337 -1.92 -21.71 -3.43
C VAL A 337 -1.94 -23.07 -4.12
N GLU A 338 -2.70 -23.24 -5.21
CA GLU A 338 -2.68 -24.48 -5.98
C GLU A 338 -1.27 -24.81 -6.52
N LEU A 339 -0.55 -23.78 -7.00
CA LEU A 339 0.80 -23.92 -7.54
C LEU A 339 1.87 -24.13 -6.47
N CYS A 340 1.83 -23.31 -5.40
CA CYS A 340 2.92 -23.10 -4.45
C CYS A 340 2.61 -23.44 -2.99
N GLY A 341 1.37 -23.80 -2.67
CA GLY A 341 1.04 -24.34 -1.34
C GLY A 341 1.81 -25.62 -1.08
N GLY A 342 2.31 -25.79 0.14
CA GLY A 342 3.18 -26.90 0.54
C GLY A 342 4.55 -26.96 -0.18
N LYS A 343 5.04 -25.84 -0.72
CA LYS A 343 6.39 -25.72 -1.29
C LYS A 343 7.32 -25.01 -0.33
N ARG A 344 8.62 -25.31 -0.42
CA ARG A 344 9.63 -24.81 0.51
C ARG A 344 10.27 -23.52 0.06
N VAL A 345 10.35 -23.29 -1.25
CA VAL A 345 11.07 -22.12 -1.82
C VAL A 345 10.18 -21.35 -2.79
N TRP A 346 10.07 -20.04 -2.59
CA TRP A 346 9.42 -19.11 -3.50
C TRP A 346 10.42 -18.08 -4.06
N LYS A 347 10.75 -18.19 -5.35
CA LYS A 347 11.71 -17.30 -6.02
C LYS A 347 11.27 -16.99 -7.45
N ALA A 348 11.66 -15.81 -7.92
CA ALA A 348 11.43 -15.39 -9.29
C ALA A 348 12.36 -16.15 -10.24
N LYS A 349 11.85 -16.44 -11.45
CA LYS A 349 12.66 -16.91 -12.56
C LYS A 349 13.73 -15.89 -12.94
N ASP A 350 13.33 -14.62 -13.02
CA ASP A 350 14.20 -13.47 -13.24
C ASP A 350 14.47 -12.77 -11.90
N PRO A 351 15.73 -12.70 -11.42
CA PRO A 351 16.07 -12.05 -10.16
C PRO A 351 15.70 -10.57 -10.06
N THR A 352 15.49 -9.91 -11.20
CA THR A 352 15.09 -8.50 -11.27
C THR A 352 13.58 -8.29 -11.24
N ALA A 353 12.79 -9.36 -11.39
CA ALA A 353 11.34 -9.27 -11.42
C ALA A 353 10.76 -8.95 -10.03
N VAL A 354 9.94 -7.90 -9.96
CA VAL A 354 9.26 -7.51 -8.74
C VAL A 354 7.98 -8.33 -8.57
N LEU A 355 8.05 -9.36 -7.73
CA LEU A 355 6.94 -10.27 -7.44
C LEU A 355 6.13 -9.80 -6.23
N GLN A 356 4.82 -9.58 -6.43
CA GLN A 356 3.88 -9.14 -5.40
C GLN A 356 2.68 -10.08 -5.30
N LEU A 357 2.46 -10.66 -4.13
CA LEU A 357 1.34 -11.55 -3.83
C LEU A 357 0.37 -10.88 -2.84
N ASP A 358 -0.89 -10.73 -3.22
CA ASP A 358 -1.95 -10.26 -2.31
C ASP A 358 -2.78 -11.44 -1.80
N ILE A 359 -2.58 -11.81 -0.54
CA ILE A 359 -3.26 -12.93 0.13
C ILE A 359 -4.50 -12.50 0.92
N SER A 360 -4.94 -11.24 0.80
CA SER A 360 -6.01 -10.66 1.63
C SER A 360 -7.34 -11.42 1.57
N ARG A 361 -7.61 -12.12 0.46
CA ARG A 361 -8.86 -12.87 0.22
C ARG A 361 -8.77 -14.36 0.58
N LEU A 362 -7.61 -14.86 0.98
CA LEU A 362 -7.46 -16.27 1.35
C LEU A 362 -8.14 -16.54 2.69
N ASN A 363 -8.83 -17.68 2.78
CA ASN A 363 -9.38 -18.18 4.04
C ASN A 363 -8.29 -18.86 4.89
N GLN A 364 -8.62 -19.21 6.13
CA GLN A 364 -7.66 -19.81 7.05
C GLN A 364 -7.01 -21.10 6.50
N ALA A 365 -7.79 -22.00 5.91
CA ALA A 365 -7.30 -23.27 5.39
C ALA A 365 -6.30 -23.07 4.24
N LEU A 366 -6.58 -22.16 3.30
CA LEU A 366 -5.69 -21.84 2.19
C LEU A 366 -4.40 -21.15 2.66
N LEU A 367 -4.47 -20.31 3.70
CA LEU A 367 -3.28 -19.69 4.28
C LEU A 367 -2.39 -20.72 4.98
N ASP A 368 -2.99 -21.63 5.73
CA ASP A 368 -2.26 -22.70 6.40
C ASP A 368 -1.55 -23.60 5.38
N GLU A 369 -2.24 -24.00 4.31
CA GLU A 369 -1.66 -24.77 3.21
C GLU A 369 -0.55 -24.01 2.47
N LEU A 370 -0.76 -22.71 2.24
CA LEU A 370 0.20 -21.87 1.53
C LEU A 370 1.54 -21.80 2.28
N PHE A 371 1.51 -21.63 3.61
CA PHE A 371 2.71 -21.38 4.41
C PHE A 371 3.25 -22.60 5.17
N GLN A 372 2.59 -23.76 5.07
CA GLN A 372 2.89 -24.97 5.87
C GLN A 372 4.37 -25.34 5.88
N ASP A 373 5.03 -25.37 4.71
CA ASP A 373 6.43 -25.79 4.54
C ASP A 373 7.35 -24.69 4.02
N LEU A 374 6.86 -23.46 3.88
CA LEU A 374 7.66 -22.39 3.30
C LEU A 374 8.89 -22.15 4.18
N VAL A 375 10.09 -22.34 3.62
CA VAL A 375 11.38 -22.12 4.29
C VAL A 375 12.00 -20.80 3.86
N GLU A 376 11.97 -20.52 2.56
CA GLU A 376 12.59 -19.34 1.97
C GLU A 376 11.67 -18.67 0.95
N SER A 377 11.54 -17.34 1.03
CA SER A 377 10.77 -16.55 0.08
C SER A 377 11.47 -15.26 -0.29
N LYS A 378 11.53 -14.95 -1.59
CA LYS A 378 11.98 -13.66 -2.15
C LYS A 378 10.87 -13.04 -3.00
N ILE A 379 9.78 -12.66 -2.35
CA ILE A 379 8.64 -11.93 -2.95
C ILE A 379 8.05 -10.96 -1.91
N CYS A 380 7.29 -9.97 -2.35
CA CYS A 380 6.53 -9.12 -1.43
C CYS A 380 5.13 -9.69 -1.24
N ILE A 381 4.75 -9.95 0.01
CA ILE A 381 3.45 -10.50 0.39
C ILE A 381 2.64 -9.41 1.07
N THR A 382 1.36 -9.31 0.73
CA THR A 382 0.43 -8.33 1.27
C THR A 382 -0.82 -9.01 1.82
N MET A 383 -1.18 -8.70 3.06
CA MET A 383 -2.42 -9.13 3.69
C MET A 383 -3.12 -7.93 4.31
N ARG A 384 -4.23 -7.49 3.70
CA ARG A 384 -5.01 -6.32 4.14
C ARG A 384 -6.45 -6.68 4.46
N GLY A 385 -6.94 -6.30 5.64
CA GLY A 385 -8.36 -6.48 5.98
C GLY A 385 -8.84 -7.93 5.94
N SER A 386 -7.94 -8.90 6.10
CA SER A 386 -8.27 -10.33 6.07
C SER A 386 -9.10 -10.73 7.30
N ARG A 387 -9.93 -11.76 7.11
CA ARG A 387 -10.69 -12.43 8.19
C ARG A 387 -9.92 -13.59 8.82
N ALA A 388 -8.69 -13.85 8.37
CA ALA A 388 -7.83 -14.87 8.94
C ALA A 388 -7.51 -14.58 10.41
N LYS A 389 -7.52 -15.63 11.23
CA LYS A 389 -7.21 -15.55 12.67
C LYS A 389 -5.75 -15.87 12.96
N TYR A 390 -5.14 -16.72 12.14
CA TYR A 390 -3.79 -17.22 12.36
C TYR A 390 -2.98 -17.09 11.07
N LEU A 391 -1.77 -16.53 11.18
CA LEU A 391 -0.79 -16.55 10.11
C LEU A 391 0.40 -17.40 10.58
N ARG A 392 0.40 -18.68 10.21
CA ARG A 392 1.35 -19.68 10.70
C ARG A 392 2.35 -20.01 9.62
N MET A 393 3.62 -19.70 9.86
CA MET A 393 4.75 -19.96 8.96
C MET A 393 5.82 -20.78 9.70
N PRO A 394 5.50 -22.00 10.16
CA PRO A 394 6.30 -22.72 11.15
C PRO A 394 7.70 -23.09 10.66
N GLN A 395 7.89 -23.23 9.35
CA GLN A 395 9.18 -23.59 8.73
C GLN A 395 9.93 -22.38 8.15
N LEU A 396 9.35 -21.18 8.18
CA LEU A 396 9.95 -20.02 7.53
C LEU A 396 11.22 -19.59 8.26
N GLN A 397 12.34 -19.63 7.55
CA GLN A 397 13.66 -19.23 8.06
C GLN A 397 14.16 -17.95 7.40
N LYS A 398 13.85 -17.75 6.12
CA LYS A 398 14.36 -16.63 5.31
C LYS A 398 13.23 -15.93 4.55
N LEU A 399 13.12 -14.62 4.74
CA LEU A 399 12.11 -13.81 4.07
C LEU A 399 12.75 -12.53 3.54
N GLU A 400 12.93 -12.44 2.23
CA GLU A 400 13.52 -11.30 1.53
C GLU A 400 12.43 -10.50 0.79
N SER A 401 12.59 -9.18 0.80
CA SER A 401 11.70 -8.29 0.06
C SER A 401 11.91 -8.42 -1.45
N CYS A 402 10.85 -8.25 -2.22
CA CYS A 402 10.94 -8.19 -3.68
C CYS A 402 11.71 -6.97 -4.20
N GLN A 403 11.89 -5.92 -3.41
CA GLN A 403 12.69 -4.74 -3.78
C GLN A 403 13.09 -3.87 -2.57
N PRO A 404 14.21 -3.12 -2.65
CA PRO A 404 14.63 -2.21 -1.58
C PRO A 404 13.57 -1.17 -1.20
N GLY A 405 13.44 -0.90 0.11
CA GLY A 405 12.47 0.08 0.65
C GLY A 405 11.02 -0.39 0.69
N ARG A 406 10.73 -1.66 0.35
CA ARG A 406 9.45 -2.30 0.62
C ARG A 406 9.61 -3.42 1.66
N PRO A 407 8.60 -3.63 2.51
CA PRO A 407 8.59 -4.78 3.40
C PRO A 407 8.35 -6.07 2.61
N ALA A 408 8.99 -7.16 3.05
CA ALA A 408 8.75 -8.48 2.49
C ALA A 408 7.33 -8.97 2.82
N PHE A 409 6.83 -8.66 4.02
CA PHE A 409 5.45 -8.93 4.42
C PHE A 409 4.77 -7.67 4.95
N LEU A 410 3.74 -7.20 4.24
CA LEU A 410 2.85 -6.14 4.68
C LEU A 410 1.55 -6.73 5.25
N ILE A 411 1.26 -6.42 6.52
CA ILE A 411 0.05 -6.82 7.23
C ILE A 411 -0.65 -5.53 7.70
N GLU A 412 -1.78 -5.18 7.11
CA GLU A 412 -2.45 -3.90 7.37
C GLU A 412 -3.96 -4.07 7.61
N GLY A 413 -4.47 -3.58 8.74
CA GLY A 413 -5.92 -3.51 8.95
C GLY A 413 -6.61 -4.84 9.25
N ASN A 414 -5.90 -5.81 9.83
CA ASN A 414 -6.40 -7.17 10.05
C ASN A 414 -7.00 -7.31 11.46
N ASN A 415 -8.27 -6.93 11.62
CA ASN A 415 -8.94 -6.87 12.92
C ASN A 415 -9.15 -8.23 13.61
N TYR A 416 -9.10 -9.34 12.87
CA TYR A 416 -9.34 -10.68 13.39
C TYR A 416 -8.06 -11.48 13.64
N LEU A 417 -6.91 -10.96 13.21
CA LEU A 417 -5.63 -11.66 13.32
C LEU A 417 -5.21 -11.72 14.78
N LYS A 418 -5.11 -12.93 15.34
CA LYS A 418 -4.78 -13.19 16.75
C LYS A 418 -3.33 -13.61 16.95
N GLU A 419 -2.77 -14.28 15.95
CA GLU A 419 -1.45 -14.90 16.05
C GLU A 419 -0.67 -14.84 14.73
N ILE A 420 0.61 -14.49 14.83
CA ILE A 420 1.62 -14.65 13.79
C ILE A 420 2.70 -15.57 14.36
N THR A 421 3.06 -16.64 13.65
CA THR A 421 4.20 -17.49 14.02
C THR A 421 5.15 -17.66 12.84
N VAL A 422 6.44 -17.66 13.16
CA VAL A 422 7.55 -18.01 12.25
C VAL A 422 8.39 -19.11 12.92
N SER A 423 9.31 -19.74 12.18
CA SER A 423 10.24 -20.71 12.75
C SER A 423 11.06 -20.11 13.89
N SER A 424 11.41 -20.92 14.90
CA SER A 424 12.39 -20.54 15.94
C SER A 424 13.78 -20.24 15.36
N SER A 425 14.07 -20.74 14.15
CA SER A 425 15.33 -20.51 13.43
C SER A 425 15.22 -19.37 12.39
N PHE A 426 14.21 -18.51 12.50
CA PHE A 426 14.06 -17.37 11.58
C PHE A 426 15.21 -16.36 11.71
N ASP A 427 15.88 -16.08 10.59
CA ASP A 427 16.99 -15.12 10.55
C ASP A 427 16.46 -13.68 10.36
N TRP A 428 16.30 -12.97 11.49
CA TRP A 428 15.88 -11.56 11.51
C TRP A 428 16.86 -10.59 10.85
N LYS A 429 18.11 -11.01 10.63
CA LYS A 429 19.15 -10.19 10.00
C LYS A 429 19.25 -10.43 8.49
N PHE A 430 18.60 -11.48 7.97
CA PHE A 430 18.60 -11.82 6.54
C PHE A 430 18.01 -10.71 5.67
N SER A 431 16.94 -10.06 6.14
CA SER A 431 16.30 -8.93 5.46
C SER A 431 16.16 -7.77 6.42
N GLU A 432 16.48 -6.57 5.95
CA GLU A 432 16.39 -5.38 6.79
C GLU A 432 14.93 -4.97 7.07
N GLU A 433 13.94 -5.45 6.30
CA GLU A 433 12.51 -5.11 6.45
C GLU A 433 11.61 -6.33 6.16
N SER A 434 11.71 -7.36 6.98
CA SER A 434 10.92 -8.59 6.82
C SER A 434 9.42 -8.34 7.04
N PHE A 435 9.05 -7.57 8.06
CA PHE A 435 7.64 -7.39 8.44
C PHE A 435 7.27 -5.92 8.66
N HIS A 436 6.07 -5.59 8.20
CA HIS A 436 5.40 -4.34 8.46
C HIS A 436 3.95 -4.63 8.87
N VAL A 437 3.66 -4.49 10.16
CA VAL A 437 2.35 -4.75 10.76
C VAL A 437 1.74 -3.45 11.26
N VAL A 438 0.60 -3.06 10.70
CA VAL A 438 -0.13 -1.85 11.06
C VAL A 438 -1.59 -2.19 11.28
N TYR A 439 -2.13 -1.72 12.40
CA TYR A 439 -3.52 -1.89 12.77
C TYR A 439 -3.99 -3.37 12.74
N ALA A 440 -3.58 -4.11 13.77
CA ALA A 440 -3.98 -5.49 14.05
C ALA A 440 -4.30 -5.62 15.55
N PRO A 441 -5.37 -4.98 16.05
CA PRO A 441 -5.62 -4.83 17.49
C PRO A 441 -5.88 -6.15 18.23
N ALA A 442 -6.34 -7.19 17.52
CA ALA A 442 -6.58 -8.52 18.08
C ALA A 442 -5.30 -9.36 18.20
N LEU A 443 -4.17 -8.91 17.66
CA LEU A 443 -2.92 -9.68 17.61
C LEU A 443 -2.28 -9.71 19.00
N LYS A 444 -2.23 -10.90 19.61
CA LYS A 444 -1.68 -11.11 20.96
C LYS A 444 -0.42 -11.96 20.99
N LYS A 445 -0.24 -12.85 20.01
CA LYS A 445 0.93 -13.71 19.91
C LYS A 445 1.66 -13.44 18.59
N TYR A 446 2.88 -12.94 18.65
CA TYR A 446 3.67 -12.59 17.47
C TYR A 446 5.17 -12.66 17.79
N PRO A 447 6.03 -12.84 16.80
CA PRO A 447 7.47 -12.88 17.03
C PRO A 447 8.05 -11.53 17.47
N SER A 448 9.32 -11.49 17.89
CA SER A 448 9.97 -10.27 18.39
C SER A 448 10.12 -9.15 17.34
N PHE A 449 10.06 -9.47 16.05
CA PHE A 449 10.24 -8.52 14.94
C PHE A 449 11.58 -7.75 15.00
N GLU A 450 12.67 -8.47 15.25
CA GLU A 450 14.03 -7.93 15.48
C GLU A 450 14.75 -7.39 14.22
N CYS A 451 14.08 -7.33 13.06
CA CYS A 451 14.73 -6.82 11.86
C CYS A 451 14.93 -5.30 11.92
N LYS A 452 16.04 -4.81 11.33
CA LYS A 452 16.53 -3.43 11.43
C LYS A 452 15.46 -2.35 11.19
N TYR A 453 14.60 -2.56 10.20
CA TYR A 453 13.54 -1.64 9.81
C TYR A 453 12.13 -2.24 9.90
N CYS A 454 11.94 -3.29 10.72
CA CYS A 454 10.63 -3.82 11.03
C CYS A 454 9.74 -2.77 11.69
N VAL A 455 8.46 -2.75 11.33
CA VAL A 455 7.44 -1.83 11.85
C VAL A 455 6.29 -2.62 12.45
N VAL A 456 5.93 -2.29 13.69
CA VAL A 456 4.86 -2.95 14.43
C VAL A 456 4.04 -1.89 15.17
N GLU A 457 2.87 -1.55 14.63
CA GLU A 457 1.97 -0.53 15.16
C GLU A 457 0.55 -1.09 15.26
N LEU A 458 0.28 -1.90 16.29
CA LEU A 458 -0.92 -2.75 16.36
C LEU A 458 -2.24 -1.97 16.48
N ASN A 459 -2.22 -0.78 17.06
CA ASN A 459 -3.43 -0.03 17.43
C ASN A 459 -3.57 1.31 16.71
N THR A 460 -2.74 1.60 15.71
CA THR A 460 -2.75 2.90 15.03
C THR A 460 -2.59 2.74 13.53
N TRP A 461 -3.02 3.75 12.79
CA TRP A 461 -2.88 3.82 11.33
C TRP A 461 -1.69 4.64 10.85
N CYS A 462 -0.75 4.98 11.74
CA CYS A 462 0.36 5.87 11.41
C CYS A 462 1.22 5.38 10.24
N GLY A 463 1.36 4.05 10.08
CA GLY A 463 2.11 3.45 8.98
C GLY A 463 1.27 2.97 7.79
N ALA A 464 0.00 3.36 7.69
CA ALA A 464 -0.90 2.88 6.65
C ALA A 464 -0.36 3.17 5.25
N THR A 465 -0.37 2.15 4.38
CA THR A 465 0.14 2.23 3.00
C THR A 465 -0.92 2.65 1.99
N THR A 466 -2.15 2.90 2.46
CA THR A 466 -3.30 3.27 1.64
C THR A 466 -3.97 4.53 2.17
N THR A 467 -4.43 5.38 1.25
CA THR A 467 -5.12 6.65 1.55
C THR A 467 -6.42 6.45 2.34
N ARG A 468 -7.07 5.30 2.16
CA ARG A 468 -8.32 4.93 2.85
C ARG A 468 -8.12 4.81 4.37
N ASN A 469 -7.00 4.23 4.78
CA ASN A 469 -6.74 3.86 6.16
C ASN A 469 -5.94 4.91 6.93
N ALA A 470 -5.18 5.74 6.24
CA ALA A 470 -4.38 6.77 6.87
C ALA A 470 -5.22 7.88 7.53
N TYR A 471 -4.62 8.56 8.51
CA TYR A 471 -5.21 9.75 9.11
C TYR A 471 -5.29 10.88 8.08
N LYS A 472 -6.45 11.53 8.02
CA LYS A 472 -6.72 12.68 7.13
C LYS A 472 -6.71 14.02 7.87
N GLU A 473 -6.92 13.98 9.18
CA GLU A 473 -6.95 15.16 10.05
C GLU A 473 -5.55 15.38 10.65
N ARG A 474 -5.05 16.61 10.52
CA ARG A 474 -3.75 17.03 11.04
C ARG A 474 -3.64 16.81 12.55
N SER A 475 -4.66 17.24 13.33
CA SER A 475 -4.69 17.08 14.79
C SER A 475 -4.51 15.62 15.19
N LYS A 476 -5.37 14.75 14.66
CA LYS A 476 -5.34 13.31 14.94
C LYS A 476 -4.01 12.65 14.56
N PHE A 477 -3.40 13.06 13.45
CA PHE A 477 -2.07 12.60 13.07
C PHE A 477 -1.01 13.04 14.09
N LEU A 478 -0.98 14.33 14.47
CA LEU A 478 -0.02 14.89 15.40
C LEU A 478 -0.18 14.38 16.84
N ASP A 479 -1.38 13.96 17.22
CA ASP A 479 -1.63 13.41 18.56
C ASP A 479 -1.16 11.95 18.68
N ILE A 480 -1.29 11.16 17.60
CA ILE A 480 -1.11 9.70 17.66
C ILE A 480 0.22 9.24 17.07
N CYS A 481 0.71 9.88 16.01
CA CYS A 481 1.78 9.35 15.16
C CYS A 481 3.21 9.81 15.44
N PRO A 482 3.48 10.96 16.08
CA PRO A 482 4.85 11.29 16.45
C PRO A 482 5.51 10.20 17.31
N GLY A 483 6.80 9.95 17.07
CA GLY A 483 7.55 8.88 17.73
C GLY A 483 7.35 7.47 17.15
N LYS A 484 6.49 7.29 16.13
CA LYS A 484 6.35 6.00 15.42
C LYS A 484 7.41 5.83 14.34
N LYS A 485 7.65 4.58 13.92
CA LYS A 485 8.69 4.25 12.91
C LYS A 485 8.28 4.55 11.47
N LYS A 486 6.98 4.48 11.16
CA LYS A 486 6.43 4.76 9.83
C LYS A 486 5.25 5.70 9.97
N LEU A 487 5.32 6.82 9.27
CA LEU A 487 4.32 7.88 9.34
C LEU A 487 3.82 8.21 7.95
N THR A 488 2.50 8.24 7.81
CA THR A 488 1.83 8.47 6.54
C THR A 488 0.67 9.44 6.68
N PHE A 489 0.64 10.45 5.82
CA PHE A 489 -0.39 11.48 5.73
C PHE A 489 -0.61 11.86 4.25
N TYR A 490 -1.83 11.70 3.73
CA TYR A 490 -2.11 11.73 2.28
C TYR A 490 -2.90 12.95 1.77
N LYS A 491 -3.34 13.86 2.64
CA LYS A 491 -4.38 14.83 2.25
C LYS A 491 -3.83 16.01 1.44
N GLU A 492 -3.01 16.84 2.07
CA GLU A 492 -2.51 18.10 1.51
C GLU A 492 -1.23 18.50 2.24
N ASN A 493 -0.56 19.55 1.75
CA ASN A 493 0.51 20.17 2.50
C ASN A 493 -0.04 20.68 3.83
N PHE A 494 0.71 20.49 4.91
CA PHE A 494 0.34 21.06 6.19
C PHE A 494 1.56 21.65 6.89
N ASP A 495 1.30 22.72 7.64
CA ASP A 495 2.27 23.39 8.47
C ASP A 495 2.40 22.66 9.82
N VAL A 496 3.64 22.65 10.32
CA VAL A 496 3.99 22.14 11.63
C VAL A 496 4.97 23.11 12.29
N THR A 497 4.94 23.15 13.61
CA THR A 497 5.94 23.85 14.40
C THR A 497 7.24 23.04 14.45
N GLU A 498 8.37 23.70 14.72
CA GLU A 498 9.66 23.00 14.81
C GLU A 498 9.63 21.89 15.89
N ALA A 499 8.88 22.11 16.98
CA ALA A 499 8.68 21.12 18.03
C ALA A 499 7.90 19.89 17.54
N GLU A 500 6.81 20.08 16.80
CA GLU A 500 6.02 18.99 16.19
C GLU A 500 6.86 18.20 15.20
N PHE A 501 7.58 18.87 14.31
CA PHE A 501 8.44 18.23 13.32
C PHE A 501 9.55 17.40 13.98
N LYS A 502 10.19 17.92 15.04
CA LYS A 502 11.16 17.16 15.84
C LYS A 502 10.55 15.89 16.46
N ARG A 503 9.32 15.96 16.99
CA ARG A 503 8.62 14.78 17.54
C ARG A 503 8.31 13.75 16.45
N ILE A 504 7.90 14.19 15.25
CA ILE A 504 7.68 13.32 14.09
C ILE A 504 8.98 12.60 13.72
N CYS A 505 10.07 13.34 13.56
CA CYS A 505 11.32 12.81 13.03
C CYS A 505 12.21 12.06 14.04
N LYS A 506 11.88 12.10 15.34
CA LYS A 506 12.64 11.43 16.40
C LYS A 506 12.90 9.94 16.11
N SER A 507 11.88 9.21 15.68
CA SER A 507 11.93 7.76 15.46
C SER A 507 11.51 7.34 14.04
N ALA A 508 11.22 8.30 13.18
CA ALA A 508 10.78 8.05 11.81
C ALA A 508 11.89 7.37 11.00
N LEU A 509 11.59 6.16 10.51
CA LEU A 509 12.34 5.44 9.48
C LEU A 509 11.71 5.65 8.11
N TYR A 510 10.39 5.82 8.07
CA TYR A 510 9.61 6.03 6.85
C TYR A 510 8.68 7.21 7.01
N LEU A 511 8.69 8.11 6.03
CA LEU A 511 7.87 9.30 6.05
C LEU A 511 7.22 9.52 4.69
N GLN A 512 5.89 9.45 4.67
CA GLN A 512 5.08 9.80 3.52
C GLN A 512 4.12 10.93 3.89
N ALA A 513 4.48 12.18 3.58
CA ALA A 513 3.74 13.38 3.95
C ALA A 513 4.13 14.53 3.03
N CYS A 514 3.52 15.70 3.21
CA CYS A 514 3.95 16.96 2.58
C CYS A 514 3.99 18.06 3.64
N PHE A 515 5.18 18.47 4.06
CA PHE A 515 5.38 19.51 5.07
C PHE A 515 5.69 20.85 4.41
N ASP A 516 4.92 21.87 4.77
CA ASP A 516 5.22 23.26 4.40
C ASP A 516 5.92 23.97 5.56
N ILE A 517 7.17 24.34 5.34
CA ILE A 517 8.03 25.13 6.23
C ILE A 517 8.34 26.43 5.47
N VAL A 518 7.33 27.29 5.37
CA VAL A 518 7.38 28.55 4.60
C VAL A 518 7.25 29.74 5.53
N ASP A 519 8.19 30.70 5.43
CA ASP A 519 8.22 31.94 6.24
C ASP A 519 8.11 31.69 7.76
N THR A 520 8.69 30.59 8.23
CA THR A 520 8.63 30.16 9.64
C THR A 520 9.84 30.65 10.44
N SER A 521 9.74 30.55 11.78
CA SER A 521 10.83 30.80 12.71
C SER A 521 11.76 29.60 12.94
N TYR A 522 11.73 28.58 12.07
CA TYR A 522 12.56 27.38 12.21
C TYR A 522 14.04 27.73 12.29
N THR A 523 14.75 27.06 13.19
CA THR A 523 16.21 27.11 13.28
C THR A 523 16.84 25.91 12.59
N SER A 524 16.21 24.74 12.66
CA SER A 524 16.73 23.49 12.10
C SER A 524 15.65 22.57 11.55
N VAL A 525 15.97 21.81 10.50
CA VAL A 525 15.16 20.70 9.96
C VAL A 525 16.00 19.43 10.04
N ASN A 526 15.62 18.46 10.87
CA ASN A 526 16.46 17.28 11.14
C ASN A 526 15.64 16.00 11.30
N CYS A 527 15.97 14.98 10.49
CA CYS A 527 15.34 13.64 10.55
C CYS A 527 16.40 12.54 10.37
N PRO A 528 17.20 12.24 11.40
CA PRO A 528 18.46 11.50 11.24
C PRO A 528 18.29 9.99 10.94
N ASN A 529 17.11 9.43 11.19
CA ASN A 529 16.86 7.99 11.09
C ASN A 529 16.13 7.57 9.80
N LEU A 530 15.82 8.52 8.90
CA LEU A 530 15.04 8.22 7.70
C LEU A 530 15.76 7.23 6.78
N ARG A 531 15.08 6.12 6.49
CA ARG A 531 15.47 5.13 5.49
C ARG A 531 14.80 5.39 4.15
N ALA A 532 13.50 5.71 4.15
CA ALA A 532 12.79 5.99 2.91
C ALA A 532 11.72 7.08 3.07
N VAL A 533 11.51 7.84 2.01
CA VAL A 533 10.62 9.00 2.00
C VAL A 533 9.78 9.08 0.74
N LYS A 534 8.61 9.69 0.86
CA LYS A 534 7.71 9.98 -0.26
C LYS A 534 6.88 11.24 0.00
N GLY A 535 6.49 11.96 -1.04
CA GLY A 535 5.44 12.96 -0.94
C GLY A 535 4.07 12.34 -0.59
N CYS A 536 3.19 13.13 0.01
CA CYS A 536 1.78 12.77 0.19
C CYS A 536 1.10 12.45 -1.16
N THR A 537 1.53 13.10 -2.25
CA THR A 537 1.17 12.82 -3.64
C THR A 537 2.42 12.80 -4.52
N SER A 538 2.32 12.33 -5.76
CA SER A 538 3.46 12.31 -6.71
C SER A 538 3.88 13.69 -7.22
N SER A 539 3.04 14.72 -7.05
CA SER A 539 3.28 16.08 -7.52
C SER A 539 3.84 17.03 -6.44
N LEU A 540 3.72 16.66 -5.16
CA LEU A 540 4.12 17.51 -4.04
C LEU A 540 5.36 16.94 -3.35
N PRO A 541 6.34 17.77 -2.96
CA PRO A 541 7.52 17.31 -2.24
C PRO A 541 7.16 16.88 -0.82
N LEU A 542 8.01 16.03 -0.23
CA LEU A 542 7.94 15.76 1.20
C LEU A 542 8.19 17.04 2.01
N LEU A 543 9.18 17.86 1.61
CA LEU A 543 9.58 19.08 2.30
C LEU A 543 9.54 20.29 1.35
N ASN A 544 8.77 21.32 1.69
CA ASN A 544 8.85 22.64 1.07
C ASN A 544 9.40 23.65 2.08
N ILE A 545 10.63 24.10 1.88
CA ILE A 545 11.40 24.92 2.82
C ILE A 545 11.75 26.24 2.14
N THR A 546 10.91 27.27 2.33
CA THR A 546 11.04 28.53 1.61
C THR A 546 10.99 29.75 2.55
N GLY A 547 11.92 30.69 2.41
CA GLY A 547 11.81 32.00 3.07
C GLY A 547 12.10 32.03 4.58
N ASN A 548 12.68 30.98 5.15
CA ASN A 548 12.92 30.89 6.60
C ASN A 548 14.21 31.64 6.98
N SER A 549 14.09 32.84 7.51
CA SER A 549 15.22 33.74 7.83
C SER A 549 16.13 33.23 8.97
N ASN A 550 15.60 32.38 9.84
CA ASN A 550 16.34 31.82 10.99
C ASN A 550 16.93 30.43 10.75
N LEU A 551 16.62 29.78 9.63
CA LEU A 551 17.00 28.40 9.36
C LEU A 551 18.47 28.28 8.98
N ASP A 552 19.29 27.62 9.80
CA ASP A 552 20.73 27.47 9.58
C ASP A 552 21.15 26.09 9.06
N SER A 553 20.36 25.05 9.34
CA SER A 553 20.74 23.65 9.10
C SER A 553 19.56 22.77 8.69
N ILE A 554 19.73 22.03 7.60
CA ILE A 554 18.82 20.99 7.10
C ILE A 554 19.62 19.67 7.02
N LYS A 555 19.28 18.67 7.84
CA LYS A 555 20.00 17.40 7.94
C LYS A 555 19.09 16.21 7.64
N LEU A 556 19.42 15.48 6.57
CA LEU A 556 18.76 14.25 6.15
C LEU A 556 19.82 13.15 5.88
N PRO A 557 19.50 11.86 6.00
CA PRO A 557 20.44 10.78 5.74
C PRO A 557 20.85 10.70 4.27
N ALA A 558 22.15 10.53 4.02
CA ALA A 558 22.73 10.51 2.66
C ALA A 558 22.16 9.41 1.74
N LYS A 559 21.70 8.30 2.33
CA LYS A 559 21.24 7.09 1.61
C LYS A 559 19.72 6.88 1.69
N VAL A 560 18.94 7.96 1.87
CA VAL A 560 17.48 7.86 1.92
C VAL A 560 16.91 7.36 0.59
N ILE A 561 16.02 6.38 0.63
CA ILE A 561 15.36 5.79 -0.54
C ILE A 561 14.12 6.60 -0.89
N TYR A 562 13.96 6.98 -2.15
CA TYR A 562 12.77 7.68 -2.65
C TYR A 562 12.45 7.27 -4.09
N PRO A 563 11.20 7.51 -4.56
CA PRO A 563 10.85 7.26 -5.96
C PRO A 563 11.68 8.18 -6.88
N LYS A 564 12.52 7.61 -7.75
CA LYS A 564 13.47 8.37 -8.59
C LYS A 564 12.83 9.43 -9.50
N ALA A 565 11.55 9.28 -9.84
CA ALA A 565 10.80 10.24 -10.64
C ALA A 565 10.21 11.43 -9.83
N GLU A 566 10.21 11.34 -8.49
CA GLU A 566 9.59 12.33 -7.61
C GLU A 566 10.64 13.26 -6.98
N LYS A 567 10.31 14.56 -6.88
CA LYS A 567 11.16 15.55 -6.20
C LYS A 567 10.76 15.64 -4.74
N ILE A 568 11.56 15.08 -3.86
CA ILE A 568 11.22 14.97 -2.43
C ILE A 568 11.43 16.26 -1.62
N MET A 569 12.16 17.26 -2.12
CA MET A 569 12.37 18.52 -1.39
C MET A 569 12.46 19.75 -2.30
N TYR A 570 11.91 20.87 -1.83
CA TYR A 570 12.10 22.23 -2.37
C TYR A 570 12.75 23.10 -1.30
N VAL A 571 13.87 23.74 -1.63
CA VAL A 571 14.64 24.59 -0.70
C VAL A 571 15.02 25.88 -1.41
N LYS A 572 14.45 27.03 -0.98
CA LYS A 572 14.72 28.34 -1.60
C LYS A 572 14.68 29.48 -0.58
N ARG A 573 15.40 30.59 -0.85
CA ARG A 573 15.29 31.85 -0.08
C ARG A 573 15.53 31.70 1.45
N ASN A 574 16.37 30.74 1.87
CA ASN A 574 16.72 30.57 3.29
C ASN A 574 18.10 31.18 3.56
N ALA A 575 18.14 32.38 4.14
CA ALA A 575 19.34 33.23 4.19
C ALA A 575 20.51 32.69 5.05
N LYS A 576 20.21 31.86 6.05
CA LYS A 576 21.24 31.30 6.96
C LYS A 576 21.75 29.92 6.54
N VAL A 577 21.12 29.24 5.59
CA VAL A 577 21.56 27.92 5.09
C VAL A 577 22.87 28.06 4.31
N THR A 578 23.89 27.34 4.75
CA THR A 578 25.25 27.45 4.19
C THR A 578 25.39 26.76 2.82
N SER A 579 26.44 27.14 2.07
CA SER A 579 26.75 26.50 0.78
C SER A 579 27.10 25.02 0.91
N GLY A 580 27.77 24.64 2.00
CA GLY A 580 28.06 23.25 2.33
C GLY A 580 26.78 22.43 2.49
N ASN A 581 25.81 22.94 3.24
CA ASN A 581 24.56 22.21 3.47
C ASN A 581 23.69 22.15 2.19
N ILE A 582 23.69 23.19 1.35
CA ILE A 582 23.07 23.12 0.01
C ILE A 582 23.71 22.03 -0.88
N LYS A 583 25.04 21.86 -0.81
CA LYS A 583 25.74 20.80 -1.56
C LYS A 583 25.34 19.42 -1.07
N GLU A 584 25.34 19.19 0.25
CA GLU A 584 24.90 17.93 0.86
C GLU A 584 23.47 17.55 0.42
N LEU A 585 22.53 18.50 0.43
CA LEU A 585 21.15 18.22 0.01
C LEU A 585 21.05 17.87 -1.49
N LYS A 586 21.88 18.47 -2.34
CA LYS A 586 21.96 18.13 -3.78
C LYS A 586 22.56 16.75 -4.01
N GLU A 587 23.46 16.29 -3.15
CA GLU A 587 23.98 14.91 -3.21
C GLU A 587 22.88 13.88 -2.85
N ILE A 588 21.99 14.22 -1.91
CA ILE A 588 20.84 13.37 -1.54
C ILE A 588 19.80 13.31 -2.66
N CYS A 589 19.42 14.46 -3.23
CA CYS A 589 18.44 14.56 -4.30
C CYS A 589 18.92 15.49 -5.43
N PRO A 590 19.67 14.95 -6.42
CA PRO A 590 20.23 15.75 -7.52
C PRO A 590 19.18 16.45 -8.39
N HIS A 591 17.97 15.89 -8.46
CA HIS A 591 16.88 16.39 -9.29
C HIS A 591 15.89 17.30 -8.53
N CYS A 592 16.11 17.53 -7.23
CA CYS A 592 15.27 18.39 -6.40
C CYS A 592 15.55 19.89 -6.64
N HIS A 593 14.57 20.74 -6.34
CA HIS A 593 14.74 22.21 -6.50
C HIS A 593 15.41 22.80 -5.26
N ILE A 594 16.74 22.90 -5.31
CA ILE A 594 17.57 23.36 -4.18
C ILE A 594 18.40 24.56 -4.62
N GLU A 595 18.02 25.74 -4.13
CA GLU A 595 18.65 27.03 -4.43
C GLU A 595 19.19 27.65 -3.13
N GLY A 596 20.48 27.97 -3.11
CA GLY A 596 21.09 28.68 -2.00
C GLY A 596 20.90 30.18 -2.09
N PHE A 597 20.74 30.84 -0.94
CA PHE A 597 20.64 32.29 -0.82
C PHE A 597 21.94 32.84 -0.24
N PHE A 598 22.96 32.98 -1.09
CA PHE A 598 24.32 33.36 -0.68
C PHE A 598 24.59 34.84 -0.97
N SER A 599 25.21 35.54 -0.02
CA SER A 599 25.80 36.86 -0.24
C SER A 599 27.32 36.76 -0.13
N LYS A 600 28.04 37.45 -1.02
CA LYS A 600 29.50 37.55 -0.98
C LYS A 600 30.00 38.55 0.06
N CYS A 601 29.11 39.35 0.63
CA CYS A 601 29.42 40.47 1.53
C CYS A 601 29.03 40.19 3.00
N ARG A 602 28.97 38.92 3.44
CA ARG A 602 28.49 38.55 4.80
C ARG A 602 29.58 38.44 5.87
N SER A 603 30.83 38.19 5.47
CA SER A 603 31.94 37.87 6.38
C SER A 603 33.20 38.65 5.99
N ILE A 604 33.07 39.97 5.87
CA ILE A 604 34.22 40.81 5.52
C ILE A 604 35.10 41.00 6.76
N ASP A 605 36.36 40.56 6.63
CA ASP A 605 37.35 40.62 7.70
C ASP A 605 38.08 41.97 7.71
N THR A 606 38.47 42.48 6.54
CA THR A 606 39.13 43.78 6.37
C THR A 606 38.67 44.45 5.07
N VAL A 607 38.48 45.77 5.10
CA VAL A 607 38.20 46.57 3.90
C VAL A 607 39.47 47.31 3.50
N VAL A 608 40.07 46.92 2.37
CA VAL A 608 41.34 47.50 1.88
C VAL A 608 41.11 48.81 1.12
N SER A 609 40.02 48.91 0.34
CA SER A 609 39.64 50.12 -0.37
C SER A 609 38.13 50.22 -0.60
N LEU A 610 37.63 51.45 -0.80
CA LEU A 610 36.23 51.71 -1.14
C LEU A 610 35.83 51.00 -2.45
N GLU A 611 36.69 51.00 -3.46
CA GLU A 611 36.41 50.36 -4.76
C GLU A 611 36.22 48.84 -4.62
N GLN A 612 37.11 48.18 -3.86
CA GLN A 612 37.01 46.75 -3.62
C GLN A 612 35.75 46.40 -2.82
N PHE A 613 35.42 47.22 -1.82
CA PHE A 613 34.19 47.05 -1.05
C PHE A 613 32.94 47.18 -1.91
N MET A 614 32.86 48.23 -2.73
CA MET A 614 31.73 48.46 -3.64
C MET A 614 31.57 47.31 -4.65
N LYS A 615 32.68 46.79 -5.21
CA LYS A 615 32.64 45.65 -6.13
C LYS A 615 32.11 44.36 -5.48
N LEU A 616 32.38 44.16 -4.19
CA LEU A 616 31.98 42.96 -3.46
C LEU A 616 30.56 43.05 -2.88
N CYS A 617 30.13 44.25 -2.49
CA CYS A 617 28.94 44.42 -1.64
C CYS A 617 27.78 45.12 -2.32
N ALA A 618 28.01 45.84 -3.42
CA ALA A 618 26.95 46.64 -4.01
C ALA A 618 25.82 45.77 -4.56
N GLY A 619 24.60 46.01 -4.08
CA GLY A 619 23.42 45.25 -4.47
C GLY A 619 23.36 43.82 -3.90
N GLU A 620 24.20 43.47 -2.93
CA GLU A 620 24.09 42.20 -2.20
C GLU A 620 22.94 42.25 -1.19
N ALA A 621 22.26 41.11 -0.98
CA ALA A 621 21.11 41.03 -0.08
C ALA A 621 21.48 41.02 1.42
N LEU A 622 22.69 40.58 1.75
CA LEU A 622 23.21 40.57 3.12
C LEU A 622 24.55 41.29 3.14
N ILE A 623 24.72 42.27 4.01
CA ILE A 623 25.93 43.09 4.10
C ILE A 623 26.42 43.07 5.55
N GLY A 624 27.59 42.51 5.83
CA GLY A 624 28.11 42.38 7.18
C GLY A 624 29.60 42.08 7.23
N GLY A 625 30.27 42.66 8.23
CA GLY A 625 31.65 42.33 8.60
C GLY A 625 31.71 41.53 9.90
N LYS A 626 32.89 40.99 10.24
CA LYS A 626 33.16 40.54 11.61
C LYS A 626 33.04 41.72 12.58
N HIS A 627 32.85 41.43 13.87
CA HIS A 627 32.61 42.43 14.93
C HIS A 627 33.57 43.63 14.82
N GLY A 628 33.02 44.84 14.71
CA GLY A 628 33.80 46.09 14.68
C GLY A 628 34.00 46.75 13.31
N LEU A 629 33.41 46.26 12.21
CA LEU A 629 33.53 46.93 10.91
C LEU A 629 32.83 48.30 10.88
N VAL A 630 33.62 49.38 10.90
CA VAL A 630 33.18 50.77 10.70
C VAL A 630 33.58 51.20 9.29
N LEU A 631 32.63 51.74 8.52
CA LEU A 631 32.93 52.31 7.20
C LEU A 631 33.12 53.83 7.34
N GLU A 632 34.37 54.28 7.23
CA GLU A 632 34.75 55.71 7.24
C GLU A 632 35.19 56.19 5.86
N PHE A 633 34.45 55.79 4.82
CA PHE A 633 34.70 56.26 3.45
C PHE A 633 33.80 57.44 3.12
N ASN A 634 34.33 58.39 2.33
CA ASN A 634 33.52 59.45 1.72
C ASN A 634 32.73 58.87 0.54
N PHE A 635 31.50 58.41 0.80
CA PHE A 635 30.62 57.90 -0.24
C PHE A 635 29.93 59.04 -1.02
N THR A 636 29.79 58.86 -2.33
CA THR A 636 28.84 59.63 -3.14
C THR A 636 27.42 59.09 -2.95
N GLU A 637 26.41 59.91 -3.28
CA GLU A 637 25.01 59.48 -3.25
C GLU A 637 24.75 58.23 -4.13
N SER A 638 25.35 58.20 -5.33
CA SER A 638 25.21 57.05 -6.24
C SER A 638 25.79 55.78 -5.62
N GLN A 639 26.93 55.86 -4.94
CA GLN A 639 27.55 54.70 -4.30
C GLN A 639 26.71 54.20 -3.12
N LEU A 640 26.15 55.08 -2.28
CA LEU A 640 25.28 54.66 -1.18
C LEU A 640 24.02 53.96 -1.69
N ASN A 641 23.36 54.55 -2.69
CA ASN A 641 22.13 53.98 -3.24
C ASN A 641 22.39 52.68 -4.00
N GLN A 642 23.55 52.53 -4.66
CA GLN A 642 23.97 51.27 -5.28
C GLN A 642 24.32 50.21 -4.23
N LEU A 643 24.99 50.61 -3.14
CA LEU A 643 25.38 49.70 -2.06
C LEU A 643 24.15 49.02 -1.44
N PHE A 644 23.13 49.80 -1.11
CA PHE A 644 21.97 49.35 -0.36
C PHE A 644 20.74 48.99 -1.20
N SER A 645 20.83 48.98 -2.53
CA SER A 645 19.68 48.83 -3.44
C SER A 645 18.88 47.54 -3.26
N LYS A 646 19.51 46.47 -2.77
CA LYS A 646 18.89 45.15 -2.51
C LYS A 646 19.14 44.64 -1.09
N ALA A 647 19.74 45.46 -0.23
CA ALA A 647 20.13 45.04 1.11
C ALA A 647 18.89 44.73 1.98
N VAL A 648 18.84 43.51 2.52
CA VAL A 648 17.77 43.01 3.39
C VAL A 648 18.24 43.01 4.85
N GLU A 649 19.41 42.43 5.11
CA GLU A 649 20.06 42.48 6.43
C GLU A 649 21.43 43.15 6.35
N VAL A 650 21.67 44.09 7.26
CA VAL A 650 22.91 44.85 7.38
C VAL A 650 23.48 44.73 8.80
N THR A 651 24.77 44.46 8.94
CA THR A 651 25.50 44.48 10.22
C THR A 651 26.79 45.28 10.07
N MET A 652 26.74 46.58 10.35
CA MET A 652 27.88 47.50 10.28
C MET A 652 27.58 48.80 11.06
N CYS A 653 28.56 49.70 11.15
CA CYS A 653 28.32 51.09 11.56
C CYS A 653 28.48 52.00 10.34
N LEU A 654 27.38 52.62 9.88
CA LEU A 654 27.36 53.54 8.75
C LEU A 654 27.53 54.98 9.24
N ASN A 655 28.58 55.67 8.80
CA ASN A 655 28.87 57.05 9.17
C ASN A 655 28.84 57.97 7.94
N ILE A 656 27.93 58.95 7.93
CA ILE A 656 27.75 59.93 6.87
C ILE A 656 27.69 61.32 7.51
N LYS A 657 28.81 62.04 7.43
CA LYS A 657 28.97 63.37 8.03
C LYS A 657 29.37 64.40 6.99
N GLY A 658 28.69 65.56 6.95
CA GLY A 658 29.07 66.68 6.08
C GLY A 658 28.99 66.37 4.58
N ALA A 659 28.29 65.31 4.17
CA ALA A 659 28.31 64.81 2.80
C ALA A 659 27.31 65.57 1.92
N PRO A 660 27.66 65.86 0.64
CA PRO A 660 26.77 66.56 -0.28
C PRO A 660 25.72 65.64 -0.91
N ILE A 661 24.93 64.94 -0.09
CA ILE A 661 23.89 64.00 -0.54
C ILE A 661 22.49 64.58 -0.35
N LYS A 662 21.58 64.31 -1.28
CA LYS A 662 20.16 64.68 -1.26
C LYS A 662 19.27 63.53 -0.81
N ARG A 663 19.55 62.30 -1.26
CA ARG A 663 18.68 61.14 -1.06
C ARG A 663 19.42 59.89 -0.61
N LEU A 664 18.94 59.28 0.48
CA LEU A 664 19.39 57.99 0.97
C LEU A 664 18.19 57.07 1.23
N VAL A 665 18.08 55.97 0.47
CA VAL A 665 16.92 55.06 0.53
C VAL A 665 17.37 53.62 0.72
N PHE A 666 16.73 52.91 1.66
CA PHE A 666 16.96 51.49 1.94
C PHE A 666 15.72 50.66 1.55
N PRO A 667 15.56 50.30 0.27
CA PRO A 667 14.28 49.83 -0.28
C PRO A 667 13.81 48.47 0.26
N GLN A 668 14.73 47.55 0.61
CA GLN A 668 14.43 46.16 0.98
C GLN A 668 14.83 45.81 2.42
N LEU A 669 15.27 46.79 3.21
CA LEU A 669 15.88 46.56 4.51
C LEU A 669 14.85 46.13 5.55
N THR A 670 15.12 45.00 6.22
CA THR A 670 14.32 44.46 7.33
C THR A 670 15.09 44.40 8.65
N SER A 671 16.43 44.43 8.63
CA SER A 671 17.28 44.46 9.84
C SER A 671 18.61 45.18 9.60
N PHE A 672 18.94 46.16 10.43
CA PHE A 672 20.21 46.88 10.46
C PHE A 672 20.72 46.93 11.91
N ARG A 673 21.81 46.20 12.14
CA ARG A 673 22.49 46.08 13.43
C ARG A 673 23.82 46.85 13.44
N PRO A 674 24.22 47.45 14.57
CA PRO A 674 25.49 48.13 14.67
C PRO A 674 26.64 47.13 14.58
N CYS A 675 27.81 47.64 14.20
CA CYS A 675 29.05 46.87 14.14
C CYS A 675 29.52 46.36 15.51
N ALA A 676 29.14 47.02 16.61
CA ALA A 676 29.50 46.65 17.98
C ALA A 676 28.44 47.14 19.00
N PRO A 677 28.34 46.50 20.18
CA PRO A 677 27.50 46.99 21.28
C PRO A 677 27.83 48.45 21.66
N GLY A 678 26.81 49.26 21.94
CA GLY A 678 26.98 50.67 22.33
C GLY A 678 27.30 51.64 21.18
N LYS A 679 27.47 51.16 19.94
CA LYS A 679 27.64 52.01 18.76
C LYS A 679 26.30 52.24 18.02
N PRO A 680 26.10 53.40 17.37
CA PRO A 680 24.95 53.62 16.49
C PRO A 680 25.10 52.78 15.20
N ALA A 681 24.02 52.17 14.72
CA ALA A 681 24.02 51.47 13.43
C ALA A 681 24.12 52.46 12.26
N ILE A 682 23.45 53.61 12.38
CA ILE A 682 23.52 54.73 11.43
C ILE A 682 23.90 56.03 12.14
N ASN A 683 24.82 56.80 11.55
CA ASN A 683 25.24 58.11 12.02
C ASN A 683 25.18 59.09 10.84
N ILE A 684 24.15 59.93 10.79
CA ILE A 684 23.84 60.81 9.65
C ILE A 684 23.79 62.26 10.15
N ILE A 685 24.94 62.94 10.08
CA ILE A 685 25.17 64.22 10.76
C ILE A 685 25.53 65.32 9.77
N ASN A 686 24.93 66.50 9.92
CA ASN A 686 25.35 67.73 9.25
C ASN A 686 25.44 67.63 7.71
N ASN A 687 24.56 66.87 7.07
CA ASN A 687 24.51 66.76 5.61
C ASN A 687 23.62 67.88 5.05
N PRO A 688 24.19 68.92 4.42
CA PRO A 688 23.47 70.18 4.14
C PRO A 688 22.38 70.05 3.08
N TYR A 689 22.37 68.96 2.32
CA TYR A 689 21.44 68.75 1.21
C TYR A 689 20.42 67.64 1.43
N LEU A 690 20.52 66.89 2.53
CA LEU A 690 19.76 65.67 2.71
C LEU A 690 18.28 66.00 2.91
N THR A 691 17.45 65.67 1.92
CA THR A 691 16.00 65.88 1.95
C THR A 691 15.25 64.59 2.25
N THR A 692 15.83 63.44 1.90
CA THR A 692 15.17 62.13 1.95
C THR A 692 16.02 61.09 2.66
N LEU A 693 15.44 60.47 3.68
CA LEU A 693 15.99 59.31 4.39
C LEU A 693 14.85 58.32 4.68
N GLU A 694 14.81 57.18 3.98
CA GLU A 694 13.64 56.29 3.96
C GLU A 694 13.98 54.80 4.06
N PHE A 695 13.06 54.05 4.67
CA PHE A 695 13.14 52.58 4.88
C PHE A 695 11.82 51.87 4.49
N PRO A 696 11.47 51.83 3.18
CA PRO A 696 10.13 51.42 2.74
C PRO A 696 9.70 49.99 3.14
N ALA A 697 10.63 49.03 3.18
CA ALA A 697 10.32 47.64 3.54
C ALA A 697 10.14 47.39 5.04
N CYS A 698 10.41 48.39 5.90
CA CYS A 698 10.31 48.25 7.35
C CYS A 698 8.85 48.34 7.86
N LYS A 699 8.03 47.33 7.53
CA LYS A 699 6.59 47.32 7.87
C LYS A 699 6.30 47.16 9.36
N ASN A 700 7.17 46.45 10.09
CA ASN A 700 6.94 46.09 11.49
C ASN A 700 7.58 47.06 12.49
N GLY A 701 8.23 48.13 12.02
CA GLY A 701 9.03 49.04 12.86
C GLY A 701 10.33 48.41 13.38
N ASN A 702 11.19 49.23 14.01
CA ASN A 702 12.44 48.81 14.65
C ASN A 702 13.45 48.01 13.77
N CYS A 703 13.41 48.18 12.45
CA CYS A 703 14.37 47.53 11.56
C CYS A 703 15.79 48.10 11.73
N VAL A 704 15.95 49.30 12.28
CA VAL A 704 17.26 49.88 12.61
C VAL A 704 17.42 49.88 14.13
N GLN A 705 18.46 49.22 14.62
CA GLN A 705 18.63 48.95 16.05
C GLN A 705 19.04 50.17 16.88
N SER A 706 19.80 51.10 16.31
CA SER A 706 20.28 52.35 16.96
C SER A 706 20.78 53.35 15.91
N GLY A 707 20.78 54.64 16.23
CA GLY A 707 21.34 55.65 15.31
C GLY A 707 21.34 57.08 15.83
N ILE A 708 22.01 57.98 15.11
CA ILE A 708 22.04 59.42 15.37
C ILE A 708 21.75 60.15 14.06
N VAL A 709 20.74 61.02 14.05
CA VAL A 709 20.39 61.87 12.90
C VAL A 709 20.21 63.31 13.37
N LYS A 710 21.20 64.17 13.13
CA LYS A 710 21.17 65.56 13.61
C LYS A 710 21.85 66.56 12.68
N GLY A 711 21.41 67.81 12.75
CA GLY A 711 22.03 68.93 12.05
C GLY A 711 21.93 68.90 10.53
N ASN A 712 21.07 68.04 9.96
CA ASN A 712 20.83 67.97 8.52
C ASN A 712 19.86 69.10 8.11
N MET A 713 20.41 70.19 7.55
CA MET A 713 19.72 71.49 7.36
C MET A 713 18.37 71.43 6.64
N VAL A 714 18.23 70.58 5.62
CA VAL A 714 17.02 70.51 4.78
C VAL A 714 16.13 69.31 5.12
N LEU A 715 16.51 68.50 6.11
CA LEU A 715 15.76 67.32 6.49
C LEU A 715 14.53 67.71 7.32
N SER A 716 13.34 67.51 6.75
CA SER A 716 12.10 67.95 7.40
C SER A 716 11.77 67.16 8.68
N SER A 717 11.04 67.80 9.59
CA SER A 717 10.50 67.18 10.81
C SER A 717 9.60 65.97 10.52
N THR A 718 8.92 65.94 9.37
CA THR A 718 8.12 64.81 8.90
C THR A 718 8.98 63.57 8.66
N VAL A 719 10.15 63.75 8.05
CA VAL A 719 11.10 62.65 7.82
C VAL A 719 11.66 62.13 9.14
N LEU A 720 12.02 63.02 10.08
CA LEU A 720 12.48 62.62 11.41
C LEU A 720 11.42 61.79 12.17
N LYS A 721 10.13 62.19 12.11
CA LYS A 721 9.03 61.42 12.69
C LYS A 721 8.89 60.02 12.08
N ASN A 722 9.12 59.87 10.78
CA ASN A 722 9.08 58.57 10.12
C ASN A 722 10.27 57.69 10.52
N ILE A 723 11.46 58.26 10.70
CA ILE A 723 12.64 57.54 11.20
C ILE A 723 12.40 57.01 12.62
N LYS A 724 11.76 57.79 13.50
CA LYS A 724 11.44 57.35 14.86
C LYS A 724 10.61 56.06 14.91
N LYS A 725 9.72 55.84 13.92
CA LYS A 725 8.93 54.60 13.81
C LYS A 725 9.78 53.39 13.42
N VAL A 726 10.86 53.61 12.67
CA VAL A 726 11.77 52.57 12.17
C VAL A 726 12.93 52.31 13.14
N CYS A 727 13.24 53.27 14.00
CA CYS A 727 14.34 53.22 14.97
C CYS A 727 13.94 53.90 16.28
N ASP A 728 13.46 53.12 17.24
CA ASP A 728 13.08 53.67 18.54
C ASP A 728 14.28 54.18 19.34
N LYS A 729 15.44 53.53 19.21
CA LYS A 729 16.69 53.92 19.91
C LYS A 729 17.54 54.94 19.15
N CYS A 730 16.94 55.68 18.21
CA CYS A 730 17.65 56.74 17.49
C CYS A 730 17.56 58.08 18.22
N ASP A 731 18.68 58.78 18.29
CA ASP A 731 18.78 60.19 18.69
C ASP A 731 18.52 61.07 17.47
N LEU A 732 17.42 61.82 17.49
CA LEU A 732 16.91 62.59 16.36
C LEU A 732 16.81 64.07 16.75
N GLN A 733 17.50 64.94 16.02
CA GLN A 733 17.51 66.37 16.30
C GLN A 733 17.33 67.20 15.02
N GLU A 734 16.41 68.16 15.06
CA GLU A 734 16.22 69.14 13.99
C GLU A 734 17.44 70.08 13.87
N TYR A 735 17.68 70.59 12.67
CA TYR A 735 18.71 71.59 12.46
C TYR A 735 18.27 72.94 13.05
N VAL A 736 19.15 73.56 13.83
CA VAL A 736 18.95 74.91 14.36
C VAL A 736 19.81 75.88 13.54
N PRO A 737 19.20 76.86 12.83
CA PRO A 737 19.93 77.88 12.05
C PRO A 737 20.90 78.72 12.88
N ALA A 738 21.74 79.49 12.18
CA ALA A 738 22.74 80.38 12.78
C ALA A 738 23.62 79.67 13.83
N CYS A 739 24.05 78.44 13.51
CA CYS A 739 24.96 77.66 14.35
C CYS A 739 24.42 77.41 15.77
N GLY A 740 23.11 77.23 15.91
CA GLY A 740 22.45 77.00 17.20
C GLY A 740 21.85 78.25 17.83
N LEU A 741 22.05 79.44 17.25
CA LEU A 741 21.44 80.69 17.75
C LEU A 741 19.96 80.85 17.35
N GLY A 742 19.47 80.05 16.40
CA GLY A 742 18.09 80.07 15.92
C GLY A 742 17.82 81.22 14.95
N ASP A 743 16.56 81.66 14.86
CA ASP A 743 16.10 82.59 13.83
C ASP A 743 16.26 84.08 14.19
N LYS A 744 16.78 84.39 15.38
CA LYS A 744 16.93 85.76 15.86
C LYS A 744 18.06 86.49 15.10
N ALA A 745 17.91 87.79 14.90
CA ALA A 745 18.98 88.62 14.34
C ALA A 745 20.17 88.63 15.29
N VAL A 746 21.33 88.22 14.78
CA VAL A 746 22.58 88.07 15.56
C VAL A 746 23.65 89.00 15.03
N GLY A 747 24.46 89.56 15.93
CA GLY A 747 25.59 90.41 15.55
C GLY A 747 26.73 89.59 14.93
N VAL A 748 27.57 90.23 14.11
CA VAL A 748 28.68 89.57 13.40
C VAL A 748 29.61 88.80 14.37
N LYS A 749 30.02 89.43 15.47
CA LYS A 749 30.94 88.81 16.45
C LYS A 749 30.32 87.62 17.19
N GLU A 750 29.03 87.73 17.54
CA GLU A 750 28.28 86.64 18.18
C GLU A 750 28.11 85.46 17.23
N PHE A 751 27.75 85.72 15.97
CA PHE A 751 27.62 84.72 14.92
C PHE A 751 28.93 83.98 14.67
N VAL A 752 30.05 84.69 14.49
CA VAL A 752 31.38 84.08 14.27
C VAL A 752 31.79 83.19 15.44
N LYS A 753 31.52 83.63 16.68
CA LYS A 753 31.81 82.84 17.88
C LYS A 753 30.95 81.57 17.97
N ALA A 754 29.64 81.67 17.70
CA ALA A 754 28.74 80.51 17.74
C ALA A 754 29.03 79.50 16.63
N CYS A 755 29.46 79.99 15.46
CA CYS A 755 29.81 79.16 14.31
C CYS A 755 31.22 78.57 14.37
N ALA A 756 32.02 78.87 15.40
CA ALA A 756 33.33 78.28 15.61
C ALA A 756 33.23 76.74 15.64
N GLY A 757 33.99 76.07 14.77
CA GLY A 757 34.05 74.61 14.68
C GLY A 757 32.79 73.92 14.11
N GLN A 758 31.82 74.66 13.58
CA GLN A 758 30.61 74.08 12.98
C GLN A 758 30.84 73.67 11.51
N ASP A 759 30.18 72.58 11.08
CA ASP A 759 30.26 72.11 9.70
C ASP A 759 29.38 72.94 8.73
N ILE A 760 28.28 73.53 9.23
CA ILE A 760 27.33 74.32 8.45
C ILE A 760 27.23 75.73 9.06
N VAL A 761 27.76 76.72 8.34
CA VAL A 761 27.77 78.14 8.75
C VAL A 761 26.78 78.90 7.87
N VAL A 762 25.51 78.85 8.27
CA VAL A 762 24.41 79.51 7.55
C VAL A 762 23.66 80.40 8.54
N PRO A 763 23.45 81.69 8.21
CA PRO A 763 22.70 82.60 9.07
C PRO A 763 21.22 82.23 9.12
N GLY A 764 20.48 82.83 10.06
CA GLY A 764 19.04 82.61 10.18
C GLY A 764 18.29 82.95 8.87
N PRO A 765 17.12 82.33 8.62
CA PRO A 765 16.34 82.60 7.41
C PRO A 765 16.14 84.10 7.16
N GLY A 766 16.45 84.56 5.95
CA GLY A 766 16.31 85.96 5.55
C GLY A 766 17.44 86.90 6.00
N GLN A 767 18.40 86.43 6.79
CA GLN A 767 19.54 87.24 7.25
C GLN A 767 20.72 87.18 6.28
N SER A 768 21.49 88.26 6.22
CA SER A 768 22.72 88.39 5.43
C SER A 768 23.85 88.83 6.35
N ILE A 769 24.79 87.95 6.64
CA ILE A 769 25.97 88.26 7.45
C ILE A 769 27.14 88.65 6.54
N VAL A 770 27.63 89.88 6.72
CA VAL A 770 28.87 90.39 6.12
C VAL A 770 29.88 90.55 7.25
N ILE A 771 30.96 89.79 7.19
CA ILE A 771 32.03 89.75 8.19
C ILE A 771 33.17 90.62 7.67
N GLU A 772 33.40 91.75 8.30
CA GLU A 772 34.53 92.63 7.95
C GLU A 772 35.74 92.33 8.84
N SER A 773 36.94 92.36 8.27
CA SER A 773 38.20 92.06 9.00
C SER A 773 38.53 93.01 10.15
N GLY A 774 37.81 94.12 10.29
CA GLY A 774 37.88 95.01 11.46
C GLY A 774 37.00 94.59 12.63
N GLN A 775 36.05 93.67 12.44
CA GLN A 775 35.03 93.29 13.44
C GLN A 775 35.40 92.05 14.25
N VAL A 776 36.27 91.19 13.73
CA VAL A 776 36.71 89.93 14.34
C VAL A 776 38.23 89.79 14.21
N THR A 777 38.84 88.85 14.92
CA THR A 777 40.28 88.54 14.78
C THR A 777 40.52 87.45 13.72
N GLU A 778 41.77 87.33 13.26
CA GLU A 778 42.18 86.24 12.35
C GLU A 778 41.90 84.87 12.96
N GLU A 779 42.11 84.72 14.28
CA GLU A 779 41.86 83.49 15.02
C GLU A 779 40.37 83.16 15.09
N GLU A 780 39.51 84.13 15.40
CA GLU A 780 38.06 83.94 15.44
C GLU A 780 37.50 83.53 14.08
N LEU A 781 37.96 84.17 13.00
CA LEU A 781 37.51 83.85 11.65
C LEU A 781 38.00 82.47 11.19
N ASN A 782 39.26 82.12 11.49
CA ASN A 782 39.80 80.79 11.19
C ASN A 782 39.12 79.69 12.01
N ALA A 783 38.76 79.95 13.28
CA ALA A 783 38.02 79.01 14.11
C ALA A 783 36.61 78.73 13.55
N MET A 784 35.92 79.75 13.04
CA MET A 784 34.65 79.59 12.31
C MET A 784 34.81 78.73 11.05
N CYS A 785 35.91 78.93 10.32
CA CYS A 785 36.19 78.21 9.09
C CYS A 785 36.76 76.79 9.28
N ALA A 786 37.23 76.45 10.48
CA ALA A 786 38.06 75.27 10.71
C ALA A 786 37.41 73.96 10.24
N ASN A 787 36.12 73.79 10.50
CA ASN A 787 35.34 72.60 10.11
C ASN A 787 34.27 72.88 9.04
N ALA A 788 34.12 74.15 8.63
CA ALA A 788 33.01 74.56 7.79
C ALA A 788 33.08 73.86 6.43
N VAL A 789 32.05 73.09 6.10
CA VAL A 789 31.84 72.43 4.80
C VAL A 789 30.97 73.30 3.89
N LEU A 790 30.01 74.01 4.47
CA LEU A 790 29.15 74.96 3.76
C LEU A 790 29.06 76.28 4.52
N MET A 791 29.30 77.39 3.81
CA MET A 791 29.21 78.74 4.35
C MET A 791 28.28 79.60 3.50
N GLN A 792 27.39 80.37 4.12
CA GLN A 792 26.56 81.39 3.46
C GLN A 792 26.76 82.75 4.11
N VAL A 793 27.95 83.31 3.94
CA VAL A 793 28.37 84.60 4.48
C VAL A 793 29.24 85.35 3.46
N CYS A 794 29.37 86.66 3.61
CA CYS A 794 30.34 87.44 2.86
C CYS A 794 31.47 87.81 3.80
N ILE A 795 32.71 87.63 3.34
CA ILE A 795 33.89 88.01 4.11
C ILE A 795 34.57 89.14 3.34
N LYS A 796 34.73 90.30 3.98
CA LYS A 796 35.42 91.46 3.42
C LYS A 796 36.69 91.69 4.22
N VAL A 797 37.83 91.44 3.59
CA VAL A 797 39.15 91.69 4.18
C VAL A 797 39.71 92.96 3.54
N THR A 798 39.90 94.02 4.33
CA THR A 798 40.39 95.32 3.84
C THR A 798 41.29 95.94 4.90
N GLU A 799 42.47 96.43 4.50
CA GLU A 799 43.46 97.08 5.38
C GLU A 799 43.73 96.30 6.69
N SER A 800 43.74 94.96 6.61
CA SER A 800 43.74 94.10 7.79
C SER A 800 45.15 93.64 8.19
N LYS A 801 45.32 93.25 9.46
CA LYS A 801 46.54 92.59 9.98
C LYS A 801 46.57 91.08 9.75
N TYR A 802 45.59 90.51 9.03
CA TYR A 802 45.46 89.07 8.87
C TYR A 802 46.60 88.53 7.99
N LYS A 803 47.22 87.43 8.43
CA LYS A 803 48.27 86.72 7.69
C LYS A 803 47.72 85.56 6.87
N SER A 804 46.64 84.90 7.32
CA SER A 804 46.05 83.75 6.64
C SER A 804 44.56 83.55 6.98
N LEU A 805 43.77 83.15 5.97
CA LEU A 805 42.41 82.64 6.15
C LEU A 805 42.36 81.18 5.68
N LYS A 806 42.08 80.26 6.59
CA LYS A 806 42.13 78.81 6.37
C LYS A 806 40.78 78.17 6.64
N CYS A 807 40.14 77.69 5.58
CA CYS A 807 38.87 76.94 5.63
C CYS A 807 39.10 75.57 4.96
N PRO A 808 39.80 74.63 5.62
CA PRO A 808 40.38 73.44 4.98
C PRO A 808 39.34 72.43 4.46
N HIS A 809 38.12 72.46 4.99
CA HIS A 809 37.04 71.54 4.64
C HIS A 809 35.92 72.20 3.80
N LEU A 810 36.10 73.46 3.42
CA LEU A 810 35.05 74.22 2.74
C LEU A 810 34.81 73.67 1.33
N MET A 811 33.64 73.07 1.15
CA MET A 811 33.20 72.55 -0.14
C MET A 811 32.36 73.57 -0.89
N GLU A 812 31.61 74.42 -0.17
CA GLU A 812 30.72 75.39 -0.79
C GLU A 812 30.67 76.71 -0.04
N LEU A 813 30.87 77.80 -0.79
CA LEU A 813 30.65 79.16 -0.34
C LEU A 813 29.50 79.79 -1.14
N ARG A 814 28.43 80.14 -0.44
CA ARG A 814 27.26 80.82 -0.99
C ARG A 814 27.34 82.32 -0.73
N PRO A 815 26.85 83.16 -1.65
CA PRO A 815 26.79 84.60 -1.42
C PRO A 815 25.85 84.92 -0.26
N CYS A 816 26.22 85.86 0.61
CA CYS A 816 25.38 86.32 1.72
C CYS A 816 24.10 87.03 1.27
N LYS A 817 24.09 87.56 0.04
CA LYS A 817 22.92 88.18 -0.59
C LYS A 817 22.58 87.43 -1.87
N LYS A 818 21.31 87.07 -2.04
CA LYS A 818 20.81 86.61 -3.35
C LYS A 818 20.89 87.79 -4.34
N ARG A 819 21.48 87.56 -5.51
CA ARG A 819 21.42 88.51 -6.63
C ARG A 819 19.92 88.73 -6.93
N LYS A 820 19.44 89.97 -6.83
CA LYS A 820 18.09 90.31 -7.30
C LYS A 820 17.99 90.10 -8.80
#